data_AF-C5M097-F1
#
_entry.id   AF-C5M097-F1
#
_cell.length_a   1.000
_cell.length_b   1.000
_cell.length_c   1.000
_cell.angle_alpha   90.00
_cell.angle_beta   90.00
_cell.angle_gamma   90.00
#
_symmetry.space_group_name_H-M   'P 1'
#
loop_
_entity.id
_entity.type
_entity.pdbx_description
1 polymer ?
#
loop_
_entity_poly.entity_id
_entity_poly.type
_entity_poly.pdbx_seq_one_letter_code
_entity_poly.pdbx_strand_id
1 'polypeptide(L)'
;MCRIVPLPTDEHFWILPELRIEANRSFLLRYTHLLTRHFAAAAFSVDCRSDRASDAVRLVTATMLVVFTDRLCRIVSTDTPSLFARHYSGRVEGPVLPFVLDAGVFAEESSYSLLLWPELSTARASALEYFQTLQTAVVDDHRERQQLFQFDVAGVKVGPAETQLIEQLGLNLGLGGTCREYVPQLLSGEMSDVLDHCPELGWLRDVVFLSKIVLNSNGEKLPNPSRKGYRSSDARLQWRVEKGKITVEGFGMKNLDQCAGYSKDDGAGVSRANKMRHMIDQWKKKGKCRSVPSMANPSTLCDGNEETHSEEDVLYLKHLPDFDGALSPSQIERILAILTAPYVRIPLLLAFFSDRDRCGALANPRLQMVLDAALYEPGRWTSTPQSTMAFKIPGPVENTYTRDGLLMNELLHCPEQIAVAVGDLVDAAAERDTGRDTAPSQRCILYAARLVARVCIYVGHVSELYSGKVEGEKMDECMSILRSKLTGKIWSIVSRWCESSMRKRRYEDANCAHAHLLLLAAARGSFEMDDEETSEVYETVLKAQVYLSMHHSWSDSEIPSGVLGGIYNVEVMNVFTLFRRPIYLRLRADQTWASGVLEEVVEMVSSSNNQSASRRLWEEQSGLLGVFIPQSDSNHEEKGEERPYVEWLRGVTQPPALTINVNLGRITLKQHQLSTLPEWALQFPDFAEVFGEETTTESIQAYVVISRDGQ
;
A
#
# COMPACT_ATOMS: atom_id res chain seq x y z
N MET A 1 -5.45 7.05 -1.27
CA MET A 1 -5.09 5.65 -1.55
C MET A 1 -6.30 5.02 -2.23
N CYS A 2 -6.31 5.06 -3.56
CA CYS A 2 -7.40 4.50 -4.35
C CYS A 2 -7.16 2.99 -4.46
N ARG A 3 -8.12 2.19 -4.00
CA ARG A 3 -8.21 0.78 -4.39
C ARG A 3 -8.22 0.74 -5.92
N ILE A 4 -7.21 0.11 -6.50
CA ILE A 4 -7.29 -0.38 -7.88
C ILE A 4 -8.25 -1.55 -7.76
N VAL A 5 -9.53 -1.30 -8.04
CA VAL A 5 -10.54 -2.35 -8.10
C VAL A 5 -10.05 -3.36 -9.14
N PRO A 6 -9.88 -4.65 -8.81
CA PRO A 6 -9.87 -5.68 -9.84
C PRO A 6 -11.28 -5.65 -10.43
N LEU A 7 -11.44 -5.04 -11.60
CA LEU A 7 -12.74 -4.96 -12.25
C LEU A 7 -13.11 -6.38 -12.70
N PRO A 8 -14.24 -6.94 -12.22
CA PRO A 8 -14.76 -8.19 -12.72
C PRO A 8 -15.55 -7.88 -13.98
N THR A 9 -14.90 -7.93 -15.14
CA THR A 9 -15.58 -7.99 -16.43
C THR A 9 -14.75 -8.82 -17.39
N ASP A 10 -15.39 -9.73 -18.12
CA ASP A 10 -14.82 -10.51 -19.23
C ASP A 10 -14.21 -9.63 -20.35
N GLU A 11 -14.42 -8.31 -20.27
CA GLU A 11 -13.71 -7.30 -21.04
C GLU A 11 -12.83 -6.47 -20.09
N HIS A 12 -11.51 -6.60 -20.22
CA HIS A 12 -10.57 -5.78 -19.46
C HIS A 12 -10.81 -4.29 -19.75
N PHE A 13 -10.68 -3.41 -18.75
CA PHE A 13 -10.64 -1.94 -18.96
C PHE A 13 -9.66 -1.52 -20.07
N TRP A 14 -8.60 -2.31 -20.26
CA TRP A 14 -7.62 -2.18 -21.35
C TRP A 14 -8.23 -2.27 -22.75
N ILE A 15 -9.40 -2.86 -22.88
CA ILE A 15 -10.21 -3.07 -24.08
C ILE A 15 -11.44 -2.13 -24.08
N LEU A 16 -11.37 -0.94 -23.45
CA LEU A 16 -12.37 0.09 -23.75
C LEU A 16 -12.21 0.47 -25.24
N PRO A 17 -13.19 0.17 -26.12
CA PRO A 17 -12.98 0.32 -27.55
C PRO A 17 -12.83 1.81 -27.91
N GLU A 18 -13.64 2.68 -27.30
CA GLU A 18 -13.73 4.09 -27.67
C GLU A 18 -14.26 4.95 -26.50
N LEU A 19 -13.48 5.92 -26.02
CA LEU A 19 -14.01 7.06 -25.25
C LEU A 19 -14.67 8.00 -26.27
N ARG A 20 -16.01 8.03 -26.28
CA ARG A 20 -16.79 8.77 -27.29
C ARG A 20 -16.60 10.29 -27.27
N ILE A 21 -16.16 10.86 -26.15
CA ILE A 21 -16.14 12.31 -25.92
C ILE A 21 -14.72 12.73 -25.48
N GLU A 22 -14.08 13.57 -26.29
CA GLU A 22 -12.76 14.14 -26.01
C GLU A 22 -12.70 14.86 -24.67
N ALA A 23 -13.75 15.61 -24.32
CA ALA A 23 -13.84 16.31 -23.04
C ALA A 23 -13.73 15.36 -21.83
N ASN A 24 -14.28 14.15 -21.92
CA ASN A 24 -14.16 13.15 -20.85
C ASN A 24 -12.73 12.62 -20.73
N ARG A 25 -12.06 12.38 -21.86
CA ARG A 25 -10.65 11.94 -21.89
C ARG A 25 -9.73 12.99 -21.29
N SER A 26 -9.86 14.24 -21.74
CA SER A 26 -9.09 15.38 -21.24
C SER A 26 -9.36 15.65 -19.75
N PHE A 27 -10.61 15.52 -19.30
CA PHE A 27 -10.98 15.60 -17.89
C PHE A 27 -10.27 14.49 -17.08
N LEU A 28 -10.39 13.23 -17.49
CA LEU A 28 -9.74 12.12 -16.80
C LEU A 28 -8.22 12.31 -16.71
N LEU A 29 -7.55 12.70 -17.79
CA LEU A 29 -6.12 12.97 -17.80
C LEU A 29 -5.72 14.07 -16.80
N ARG A 30 -6.45 15.18 -16.79
CA ARG A 30 -6.21 16.27 -15.83
C ARG A 30 -6.38 15.81 -14.38
N TYR A 31 -7.42 15.03 -14.09
CA TYR A 31 -7.64 14.52 -12.73
C TYR A 31 -6.60 13.48 -12.34
N THR A 32 -6.16 12.60 -13.25
CA THR A 32 -5.06 11.67 -12.97
C THR A 32 -3.76 12.41 -12.68
N HIS A 33 -3.47 13.49 -13.41
CA HIS A 33 -2.32 14.34 -13.12
C HIS A 33 -2.42 14.98 -11.73
N LEU A 34 -3.58 15.55 -11.36
CA LEU A 34 -3.80 16.10 -10.02
C LEU A 34 -3.67 15.02 -8.94
N LEU A 35 -4.28 13.84 -9.14
CA LEU A 35 -4.19 12.70 -8.25
C LEU A 35 -2.74 12.25 -8.07
N THR A 36 -1.95 12.22 -9.14
CA THR A 36 -0.52 11.86 -9.07
C THR A 36 0.27 12.86 -8.24
N ARG A 37 -0.04 14.15 -8.33
CA ARG A 37 0.57 15.19 -7.46
C ARG A 37 0.18 15.01 -6.00
N HIS A 38 -1.10 14.78 -5.71
CA HIS A 38 -1.57 14.47 -4.36
C HIS A 38 -0.90 13.21 -3.80
N PHE A 39 -0.78 12.18 -4.64
CA PHE A 39 -0.14 10.92 -4.28
C PHE A 39 1.35 11.10 -4.01
N ALA A 40 2.09 11.81 -4.87
CA ALA A 40 3.52 12.07 -4.68
C ALA A 40 3.77 12.92 -3.42
N ALA A 41 2.94 13.94 -3.18
CA ALA A 41 2.98 14.72 -1.94
C ALA A 41 2.76 13.83 -0.70
N ALA A 42 1.72 12.98 -0.72
CA ALA A 42 1.44 12.06 0.38
C ALA A 42 2.56 11.03 0.58
N ALA A 43 3.10 10.47 -0.51
CA ALA A 43 4.19 9.51 -0.46
C ALA A 43 5.42 10.15 0.20
N PHE A 44 5.89 11.30 -0.29
CA PHE A 44 7.08 11.93 0.29
C PHE A 44 6.87 12.58 1.66
N SER A 45 5.63 12.73 2.12
CA SER A 45 5.32 13.23 3.47
C SER A 45 5.52 12.19 4.57
N VAL A 46 5.47 10.91 4.20
CA VAL A 46 5.60 9.80 5.15
C VAL A 46 6.95 9.15 4.91
N ASP A 47 7.77 9.04 5.96
CA ASP A 47 9.06 8.36 5.86
C ASP A 47 8.85 6.86 5.59
N CYS A 48 9.09 6.45 4.35
CA CYS A 48 9.08 5.03 3.97
C CYS A 48 10.45 4.38 4.01
N ARG A 49 11.51 5.12 4.36
CA ARG A 49 12.87 4.56 4.33
C ARG A 49 13.03 3.42 5.34
N SER A 50 12.15 3.37 6.34
CA SER A 50 12.04 2.30 7.33
C SER A 50 11.02 1.20 6.97
N ASP A 51 10.06 1.43 6.06
CA ASP A 51 8.91 0.55 5.82
C ASP A 51 8.85 0.00 4.38
N ARG A 52 9.18 -1.29 4.23
CA ARG A 52 9.18 -2.02 2.96
C ARG A 52 7.79 -2.21 2.35
N ALA A 53 6.74 -2.38 3.16
CA ALA A 53 5.37 -2.59 2.66
C ALA A 53 4.78 -1.27 2.13
N SER A 54 4.98 -0.18 2.88
CA SER A 54 4.58 1.16 2.41
C SER A 54 5.31 1.55 1.13
N ASP A 55 6.59 1.23 1.03
CA ASP A 55 7.39 1.46 -0.18
C ASP A 55 6.85 0.64 -1.38
N ALA A 56 6.52 -0.63 -1.17
CA ALA A 56 5.94 -1.50 -2.19
C ALA A 56 4.62 -0.94 -2.77
N VAL A 57 3.70 -0.52 -1.90
CA VAL A 57 2.43 0.11 -2.32
C VAL A 57 2.70 1.36 -3.16
N ARG A 58 3.70 2.16 -2.80
CA ARG A 58 4.04 3.39 -3.54
C ARG A 58 4.51 3.09 -4.94
N LEU A 59 5.42 2.13 -5.11
CA LEU A 59 5.97 1.76 -6.41
C LEU A 59 4.89 1.27 -7.37
N VAL A 60 4.06 0.33 -6.90
CA VAL A 60 3.01 -0.27 -7.72
C VAL A 60 1.96 0.80 -8.07
N THR A 61 1.53 1.61 -7.11
CA THR A 61 0.53 2.66 -7.34
C THR A 61 1.04 3.73 -8.31
N ALA A 62 2.28 4.21 -8.14
CA ALA A 62 2.90 5.20 -9.05
C ALA A 62 2.96 4.65 -10.48
N THR A 63 3.40 3.40 -10.64
CA THR A 63 3.51 2.77 -11.95
C THR A 63 2.14 2.56 -12.60
N MET A 64 1.12 2.17 -11.82
CA MET A 64 -0.25 2.03 -12.32
C MET A 64 -0.86 3.37 -12.76
N LEU A 65 -0.51 4.49 -12.09
CA LEU A 65 -0.90 5.82 -12.56
C LEU A 65 -0.28 6.13 -13.93
N VAL A 66 0.99 5.78 -14.16
CA VAL A 66 1.64 5.93 -15.48
C VAL A 66 0.94 5.09 -16.54
N VAL A 67 0.68 3.82 -16.27
CA VAL A 67 0.00 2.92 -17.21
C VAL A 67 -1.40 3.47 -17.56
N PHE A 68 -2.14 3.96 -16.57
CA PHE A 68 -3.45 4.56 -16.79
C PHE A 68 -3.37 5.84 -17.64
N THR A 69 -2.45 6.75 -17.34
CA THR A 69 -2.23 7.97 -18.11
C THR A 69 -1.77 7.67 -19.54
N ASP A 70 -0.82 6.74 -19.72
CA ASP A 70 -0.34 6.31 -21.04
C ASP A 70 -1.49 5.76 -21.89
N ARG A 71 -2.33 4.90 -21.31
CA ARG A 71 -3.50 4.36 -22.00
C ARG A 71 -4.47 5.46 -22.43
N LEU A 72 -4.77 6.42 -21.57
CA LEU A 72 -5.64 7.57 -21.91
C LEU A 72 -5.04 8.47 -23.00
N CYS A 73 -3.71 8.61 -23.05
CA CYS A 73 -3.02 9.33 -24.12
C CYS A 73 -3.08 8.62 -25.47
N ARG A 74 -3.15 7.28 -25.48
CA ARG A 74 -3.26 6.47 -26.72
C ARG A 74 -4.68 6.39 -27.29
N ILE A 75 -5.70 6.63 -26.48
CA ILE A 75 -7.10 6.59 -26.94
C ILE A 75 -7.38 7.83 -27.79
N VAL A 76 -7.66 7.62 -29.07
CA VAL A 76 -8.10 8.68 -29.99
C VAL A 76 -9.62 8.76 -29.90
N SER A 77 -10.13 9.91 -29.48
CA SER A 77 -11.56 10.19 -29.39
C SER A 77 -12.21 10.27 -30.77
N THR A 78 -13.48 9.87 -30.84
CA THR A 78 -14.24 9.79 -32.10
C THR A 78 -14.79 11.13 -32.57
N ASP A 79 -15.03 12.06 -31.64
CA ASP A 79 -15.66 13.37 -31.88
C ASP A 79 -14.63 14.43 -32.32
N THR A 80 -13.72 14.80 -31.42
CA THR A 80 -12.69 15.82 -31.65
C THR A 80 -11.33 15.24 -31.27
N PRO A 81 -10.73 14.44 -32.16
CA PRO A 81 -9.48 13.75 -31.86
C PRO A 81 -8.34 14.73 -31.60
N SER A 82 -7.77 14.63 -30.39
CA SER A 82 -6.58 15.40 -30.00
C SER A 82 -5.41 15.13 -30.94
N LEU A 83 -4.73 16.22 -31.32
CA LEU A 83 -3.52 16.18 -32.14
C LEU A 83 -2.44 15.31 -31.46
N PHE A 84 -2.24 15.51 -30.15
CA PHE A 84 -1.29 14.73 -29.37
C PHE A 84 -1.62 13.24 -29.40
N ALA A 85 -2.87 12.87 -29.11
CA ALA A 85 -3.27 11.46 -29.04
C ALA A 85 -3.08 10.73 -30.38
N ARG A 86 -3.35 11.41 -31.51
CA ARG A 86 -3.16 10.83 -32.84
C ARG A 86 -1.68 10.56 -33.16
N HIS A 87 -0.79 11.54 -32.91
CA HIS A 87 0.66 11.36 -33.13
C HIS A 87 1.24 10.34 -32.15
N TYR A 88 0.86 10.43 -30.88
CA TYR A 88 1.31 9.52 -29.82
C TYR A 88 0.97 8.06 -30.12
N SER A 89 -0.25 7.80 -30.59
CA SER A 89 -0.72 6.47 -30.97
C SER A 89 -0.27 6.00 -32.35
N GLY A 90 0.39 6.84 -33.15
CA GLY A 90 0.80 6.52 -34.52
C GLY A 90 -0.36 6.38 -35.51
N ARG A 91 -1.53 7.00 -35.24
CA ARG A 91 -2.74 6.91 -36.08
C ARG A 91 -2.88 8.08 -37.08
N VAL A 92 -1.90 8.97 -37.16
CA VAL A 92 -1.87 10.08 -38.12
C VAL A 92 -1.48 9.56 -39.51
N GLU A 93 -2.04 10.16 -40.56
CA GLU A 93 -1.62 9.91 -41.94
C GLU A 93 -0.16 10.38 -42.16
N GLY A 94 0.72 9.47 -42.56
CA GLY A 94 2.13 9.76 -42.85
C GLY A 94 3.09 8.70 -42.31
N PRO A 95 4.41 8.91 -42.43
CA PRO A 95 5.43 8.00 -41.89
C PRO A 95 5.59 8.20 -40.36
N VAL A 96 4.50 8.08 -39.61
CA VAL A 96 4.47 8.23 -38.15
C VAL A 96 4.36 6.84 -37.53
N LEU A 97 5.14 6.61 -36.47
CA LEU A 97 5.13 5.38 -35.69
C LEU A 97 4.69 5.71 -34.26
N PRO A 98 4.10 4.74 -33.53
CA PRO A 98 3.64 4.97 -32.17
C PRO A 98 4.82 5.24 -31.22
N PHE A 99 4.61 6.13 -30.26
CA PHE A 99 5.56 6.37 -29.17
C PHE A 99 5.23 5.46 -27.98
N VAL A 100 6.25 5.04 -27.24
CA VAL A 100 6.11 4.11 -26.11
C VAL A 100 6.84 4.59 -24.87
N LEU A 101 6.38 4.11 -23.72
CA LEU A 101 7.06 4.25 -22.43
C LEU A 101 7.72 2.94 -22.04
N ASP A 102 8.60 3.01 -21.05
CA ASP A 102 9.30 1.85 -20.49
C ASP A 102 9.14 1.75 -18.97
N ALA A 103 9.04 0.51 -18.51
CA ALA A 103 8.97 0.17 -17.10
C ALA A 103 10.22 0.65 -16.35
N GLY A 104 11.37 0.71 -17.03
CA GLY A 104 12.64 1.11 -16.42
C GLY A 104 13.05 0.15 -15.31
N VAL A 105 13.49 0.70 -14.18
CA VAL A 105 13.92 -0.10 -13.00
C VAL A 105 12.76 -0.74 -12.23
N PHE A 106 11.49 -0.49 -12.59
CA PHE A 106 10.33 -0.99 -11.84
C PHE A 106 10.31 -2.51 -11.69
N ALA A 107 10.62 -3.27 -12.76
CA ALA A 107 10.61 -4.73 -12.72
C ALA A 107 11.59 -5.29 -11.67
N GLU A 108 12.79 -4.69 -11.59
CA GLU A 108 13.85 -5.08 -10.66
C GLU A 108 13.51 -4.65 -9.23
N GLU A 109 13.16 -3.38 -9.00
CA GLU A 109 12.86 -2.84 -7.66
C GLU A 109 11.61 -3.49 -7.03
N SER A 110 10.58 -3.76 -7.84
CA SER A 110 9.35 -4.39 -7.36
C SER A 110 9.49 -5.90 -7.12
N SER A 111 10.54 -6.55 -7.63
CA SER A 111 10.75 -8.00 -7.45
C SER A 111 11.01 -8.41 -6.00
N TYR A 112 11.59 -7.48 -5.23
CA TYR A 112 11.91 -7.65 -3.81
C TYR A 112 11.03 -6.76 -2.92
N SER A 113 9.93 -6.23 -3.45
CA SER A 113 8.99 -5.43 -2.67
C SER A 113 8.05 -6.34 -1.87
N LEU A 114 7.70 -5.94 -0.65
CA LEU A 114 6.83 -6.71 0.23
C LEU A 114 5.36 -6.47 -0.13
N LEU A 115 4.79 -7.30 -1.01
CA LEU A 115 3.41 -7.18 -1.50
C LEU A 115 2.46 -7.95 -0.58
N LEU A 116 2.04 -7.35 0.52
CA LEU A 116 1.21 -8.03 1.53
C LEU A 116 -0.23 -8.27 1.09
N TRP A 117 -0.69 -7.55 0.06
CA TRP A 117 -2.03 -7.67 -0.51
C TRP A 117 -1.93 -8.24 -1.93
N PRO A 118 -2.73 -9.26 -2.29
CA PRO A 118 -2.63 -9.94 -3.57
C PRO A 118 -2.97 -9.02 -4.75
N GLU A 119 -3.84 -8.01 -4.56
CA GLU A 119 -4.17 -7.03 -5.60
C GLU A 119 -2.96 -6.20 -6.04
N LEU A 120 -1.96 -6.03 -5.17
CA LEU A 120 -0.71 -5.37 -5.54
C LEU A 120 0.15 -6.26 -6.44
N SER A 121 0.11 -7.58 -6.23
CA SER A 121 0.85 -8.54 -7.06
C SER A 121 0.27 -8.61 -8.47
N THR A 122 -1.06 -8.68 -8.59
CA THR A 122 -1.74 -8.67 -9.89
C THR A 122 -1.65 -7.32 -10.60
N ALA A 123 -1.72 -6.21 -9.87
CA ALA A 123 -1.47 -4.88 -10.43
C ALA A 123 -0.04 -4.74 -10.95
N ARG A 124 0.96 -5.22 -10.20
CA ARG A 124 2.36 -5.27 -10.66
C ARG A 124 2.50 -6.09 -11.94
N ALA A 125 1.94 -7.30 -11.97
CA ALA A 125 2.01 -8.19 -13.13
C ALA A 125 1.37 -7.54 -14.37
N SER A 126 0.20 -6.92 -14.19
CA SER A 126 -0.53 -6.20 -15.24
C SER A 126 0.27 -5.01 -15.79
N ALA A 127 0.93 -4.24 -14.92
CA ALA A 127 1.78 -3.14 -15.35
C ALA A 127 2.99 -3.61 -16.17
N LEU A 128 3.66 -4.69 -15.73
CA LEU A 128 4.81 -5.25 -16.44
C LEU A 128 4.42 -5.85 -17.80
N GLU A 129 3.28 -6.55 -17.86
CA GLU A 129 2.73 -7.04 -19.12
C GLU A 129 2.39 -5.91 -20.08
N TYR A 130 1.80 -4.82 -19.57
CA TYR A 130 1.50 -3.65 -20.37
C TYR A 130 2.75 -3.08 -21.03
N PHE A 131 3.81 -2.81 -20.24
CA PHE A 131 5.06 -2.29 -20.80
C PHE A 131 5.75 -3.29 -21.74
N GLN A 132 5.74 -4.59 -21.42
CA GLN A 132 6.30 -5.59 -22.33
C GLN A 132 5.57 -5.60 -23.67
N THR A 133 4.24 -5.52 -23.66
CA THR A 133 3.40 -5.46 -24.88
C THR A 133 3.71 -4.22 -25.71
N LEU A 134 3.95 -3.07 -25.07
CA LEU A 134 4.38 -1.87 -25.77
C LEU A 134 5.76 -2.04 -26.41
N GLN A 135 6.69 -2.66 -25.70
CA GLN A 135 8.07 -2.85 -26.20
C GLN A 135 8.13 -3.86 -27.35
N THR A 136 7.32 -4.92 -27.34
CA THR A 136 7.27 -5.90 -28.44
C THR A 136 6.61 -5.36 -29.70
N ALA A 137 5.76 -4.33 -29.58
CA ALA A 137 5.15 -3.66 -30.72
C ALA A 137 6.11 -2.74 -31.50
N VAL A 138 7.27 -2.40 -30.91
CA VAL A 138 8.28 -1.52 -31.51
C VAL A 138 9.36 -2.35 -32.19
N VAL A 139 9.67 -2.02 -33.45
CA VAL A 139 10.78 -2.64 -34.19
C VAL A 139 12.13 -2.16 -33.61
N ASP A 140 13.07 -3.07 -33.37
CA ASP A 140 14.36 -2.78 -32.71
C ASP A 140 15.12 -1.61 -33.35
N ASP A 141 15.11 -1.49 -34.68
CA ASP A 141 15.77 -0.41 -35.44
C ASP A 141 15.19 1.01 -35.17
N HIS A 142 14.00 1.10 -34.56
CA HIS A 142 13.30 2.36 -34.30
C HIS A 142 13.12 2.66 -32.81
N ARG A 143 13.62 1.78 -31.93
CA ARG A 143 13.37 1.84 -30.48
C ARG A 143 13.84 3.15 -29.84
N GLU A 144 15.04 3.61 -30.19
CA GLU A 144 15.59 4.87 -29.66
C GLU A 144 14.75 6.09 -30.06
N ARG A 145 14.07 6.05 -31.21
CA ARG A 145 13.28 7.16 -31.74
C ARG A 145 11.82 7.16 -31.28
N GLN A 146 11.38 6.11 -30.60
CA GLN A 146 9.98 5.95 -30.17
C GLN A 146 9.82 5.91 -28.65
N GLN A 147 10.87 5.61 -27.90
CA GLN A 147 10.81 5.51 -26.45
C GLN A 147 10.95 6.89 -25.79
N LEU A 148 9.86 7.40 -25.21
CA LEU A 148 9.84 8.68 -24.52
C LEU A 148 10.21 8.55 -23.04
N PHE A 149 10.68 9.67 -22.47
CA PHE A 149 10.83 9.92 -21.05
C PHE A 149 11.71 8.89 -20.34
N GLN A 150 12.86 8.58 -20.95
CA GLN A 150 13.93 7.75 -20.35
C GLN A 150 14.70 8.48 -19.24
N PHE A 151 13.97 9.08 -18.30
CA PHE A 151 14.55 9.90 -17.22
C PHE A 151 15.50 9.12 -16.32
N ASP A 152 15.26 7.82 -16.16
CA ASP A 152 16.08 6.87 -15.40
C ASP A 152 17.42 6.54 -16.06
N VAL A 153 17.49 6.53 -17.40
CA VAL A 153 18.71 6.12 -18.14
C VAL A 153 19.52 7.32 -18.63
N ALA A 154 18.84 8.37 -19.10
CA ALA A 154 19.47 9.53 -19.72
C ALA A 154 19.50 10.77 -18.81
N GLY A 155 18.83 10.70 -17.64
CA GLY A 155 18.52 11.86 -16.82
C GLY A 155 17.46 12.75 -17.47
N VAL A 156 17.30 13.97 -16.98
CA VAL A 156 16.37 14.97 -17.55
C VAL A 156 16.98 15.61 -18.80
N LYS A 157 17.16 14.80 -19.85
CA LYS A 157 17.68 15.23 -21.15
C LYS A 157 16.62 14.98 -22.23
N VAL A 158 16.61 15.85 -23.23
CA VAL A 158 15.80 15.66 -24.44
C VAL A 158 16.48 14.61 -25.31
N GLY A 159 15.79 13.50 -25.55
CA GLY A 159 16.23 12.43 -26.44
C GLY A 159 15.74 12.63 -27.88
N PRO A 160 16.12 11.69 -28.77
CA PRO A 160 15.66 11.70 -30.16
C PRO A 160 14.15 11.48 -30.28
N ALA A 161 13.53 10.71 -29.38
CA ALA A 161 12.09 10.48 -29.37
C ALA A 161 11.31 11.75 -29.00
N GLU A 162 11.72 12.49 -27.97
CA GLU A 162 11.10 13.77 -27.60
C GLU A 162 11.26 14.80 -28.72
N THR A 163 12.44 14.85 -29.35
CA THR A 163 12.72 15.72 -30.50
C THR A 163 11.78 15.41 -31.66
N GLN A 164 11.62 14.13 -32.00
CA GLN A 164 10.75 13.71 -33.09
C GLN A 164 9.29 14.03 -32.82
N LEU A 165 8.81 13.78 -31.59
CA LEU A 165 7.43 14.08 -31.21
C LEU A 165 7.13 15.59 -31.29
N ILE A 166 8.01 16.43 -30.72
CA ILE A 166 7.84 17.89 -30.76
C ILE A 166 7.94 18.42 -32.20
N GLU A 167 8.83 17.86 -33.03
CA GLU A 167 8.92 18.21 -34.45
C GLU A 167 7.63 17.85 -35.20
N GLN A 168 7.07 16.65 -34.98
CA GLN A 168 5.81 16.22 -35.59
C GLN A 168 4.62 17.10 -35.16
N LEU A 169 4.52 17.43 -33.87
CA LEU A 169 3.48 18.31 -33.35
C LEU A 169 3.66 19.74 -33.88
N GLY A 170 4.89 20.26 -33.84
CA GLY A 170 5.22 21.61 -34.29
C GLY A 170 4.96 21.83 -35.77
N LEU A 171 5.28 20.84 -36.63
CA LEU A 171 4.95 20.88 -38.04
C LEU A 171 3.43 20.96 -38.28
N ASN A 172 2.65 20.19 -37.52
CA ASN A 172 1.19 20.19 -37.66
C ASN A 172 0.56 21.49 -37.11
N LEU A 173 1.16 22.09 -36.07
CA LEU A 173 0.77 23.39 -35.53
C LEU A 173 1.28 24.58 -36.37
N GLY A 174 2.06 24.33 -37.44
CA GLY A 174 2.59 25.38 -38.32
C GLY A 174 3.80 26.15 -37.75
N LEU A 175 4.46 25.62 -36.71
CA LEU A 175 5.61 26.22 -36.03
C LEU A 175 6.95 26.03 -36.79
N GLY A 176 6.96 25.31 -37.91
CA GLY A 176 8.07 25.23 -38.88
C GLY A 176 9.37 24.61 -38.36
N GLY A 177 10.47 24.81 -39.10
CA GLY A 177 11.80 24.23 -38.80
C GLY A 177 12.45 24.77 -37.51
N THR A 178 11.91 25.84 -36.93
CA THR A 178 12.37 26.42 -35.65
C THR A 178 12.08 25.52 -34.46
N CYS A 179 11.11 24.60 -34.54
CA CYS A 179 10.79 23.68 -33.43
C CYS A 179 11.98 22.85 -32.97
N ARG A 180 12.86 22.46 -33.89
CA ARG A 180 13.97 21.55 -33.59
C ARG A 180 15.06 22.21 -32.75
N GLU A 181 15.28 23.52 -32.91
CA GLU A 181 16.25 24.29 -32.12
C GLU A 181 15.75 24.53 -30.68
N TYR A 182 14.43 24.56 -30.53
CA TYR A 182 13.75 24.98 -29.31
C TYR A 182 13.03 23.84 -28.57
N VAL A 183 13.31 22.58 -28.90
CA VAL A 183 12.66 21.42 -28.27
C VAL A 183 12.75 21.46 -26.74
N PRO A 184 13.89 21.81 -26.09
CA PRO A 184 13.95 21.88 -24.64
C PRO A 184 12.97 22.90 -24.04
N GLN A 185 12.81 24.07 -24.68
CA GLN A 185 11.92 25.14 -24.23
C GLN A 185 10.44 24.84 -24.47
N LEU A 186 10.13 24.16 -25.59
CA LEU A 186 8.78 23.71 -25.92
C LEU A 186 8.35 22.55 -25.02
N LEU A 187 9.26 21.62 -24.74
CA LEU A 187 8.99 20.49 -23.84
C LEU A 187 8.90 20.93 -22.38
N SER A 188 9.71 21.90 -21.92
CA SER A 188 9.64 22.43 -20.55
C SER A 188 8.37 23.25 -20.32
N GLY A 189 7.89 23.95 -21.36
CA GLY A 189 6.80 24.90 -21.28
C GLY A 189 7.25 26.33 -21.01
N GLU A 190 8.56 26.62 -21.10
CA GLU A 190 9.05 28.01 -21.17
C GLU A 190 8.56 28.72 -22.43
N MET A 191 8.39 27.97 -23.52
CA MET A 191 7.58 28.37 -24.66
C MET A 191 6.33 27.52 -24.71
N SER A 192 5.17 28.16 -24.59
CA SER A 192 3.89 27.48 -24.40
C SER A 192 3.24 27.02 -25.71
N ASP A 193 3.82 27.35 -26.87
CA ASP A 193 3.23 27.11 -28.20
C ASP A 193 2.73 25.67 -28.41
N VAL A 194 3.46 24.66 -27.92
CA VAL A 194 3.02 23.26 -28.01
C VAL A 194 2.08 22.88 -26.86
N LEU A 195 2.38 23.28 -25.62
CA LEU A 195 1.61 22.86 -24.45
C LEU A 195 0.23 23.54 -24.32
N ASP A 196 0.05 24.71 -24.93
CA ASP A 196 -1.25 25.41 -24.98
C ASP A 196 -2.23 24.66 -25.91
N HIS A 197 -1.72 24.05 -26.98
CA HIS A 197 -2.51 23.25 -27.92
C HIS A 197 -2.58 21.77 -27.56
N CYS A 198 -1.57 21.24 -26.87
CA CYS A 198 -1.44 19.83 -26.48
C CYS A 198 -1.07 19.71 -24.99
N PRO A 199 -1.96 20.11 -24.05
CA PRO A 199 -1.67 20.08 -22.62
C PRO A 199 -1.44 18.64 -22.08
N GLU A 200 -1.93 17.62 -22.78
CA GLU A 200 -1.77 16.22 -22.41
C GLU A 200 -0.30 15.79 -22.38
N LEU A 201 0.55 16.37 -23.24
CA LEU A 201 1.99 16.12 -23.23
C LEU A 201 2.59 16.54 -21.89
N GLY A 202 2.22 17.71 -21.37
CA GLY A 202 2.69 18.21 -20.08
C GLY A 202 2.21 17.34 -18.92
N TRP A 203 0.95 16.91 -18.96
CA TRP A 203 0.38 16.01 -17.94
C TRP A 203 1.05 14.64 -17.94
N LEU A 204 1.27 14.04 -19.12
CA LEU A 204 1.95 12.75 -19.25
C LEU A 204 3.40 12.86 -18.74
N ARG A 205 4.14 13.88 -19.18
CA ARG A 205 5.51 14.16 -18.74
C ARG A 205 5.60 14.25 -17.22
N ASP A 206 4.72 15.04 -16.59
CA ASP A 206 4.73 15.24 -15.14
C ASP A 206 4.39 13.95 -14.36
N VAL A 207 3.42 13.17 -14.83
CA VAL A 207 3.04 11.88 -14.22
C VAL A 207 4.18 10.87 -14.31
N VAL A 208 4.82 10.75 -15.48
CA VAL A 208 5.97 9.85 -15.69
C VAL A 208 7.14 10.28 -14.81
N PHE A 209 7.45 11.58 -14.77
CA PHE A 209 8.56 12.11 -13.98
C PHE A 209 8.38 11.85 -12.48
N LEU A 210 7.22 12.20 -11.91
CA LEU A 210 6.90 11.94 -10.50
C LEU A 210 7.01 10.45 -10.16
N SER A 211 6.55 9.57 -11.05
CA SER A 211 6.60 8.12 -10.84
C SER A 211 8.02 7.58 -10.91
N LYS A 212 8.86 8.10 -11.81
CA LYS A 212 10.30 7.74 -11.90
C LYS A 212 11.10 8.22 -10.68
N ILE A 213 10.73 9.34 -10.05
CA ILE A 213 11.34 9.78 -8.77
C ILE A 213 10.99 8.79 -7.65
N VAL A 214 9.74 8.36 -7.56
CA VAL A 214 9.31 7.37 -6.55
C VAL A 214 10.10 6.05 -6.68
N LEU A 215 10.49 5.69 -7.91
CA LEU A 215 11.27 4.47 -8.22
C LEU A 215 12.78 4.59 -7.93
N ASN A 216 13.28 5.75 -7.51
CA ASN A 216 14.71 5.95 -7.30
C ASN A 216 15.23 5.12 -6.11
N SER A 217 16.19 4.23 -6.34
CA SER A 217 16.77 3.36 -5.32
C SER A 217 17.60 4.11 -4.26
N ASN A 218 18.05 5.34 -4.56
CA ASN A 218 18.85 6.15 -3.63
C ASN A 218 17.95 7.05 -2.77
N GLY A 219 17.91 6.77 -1.47
CA GLY A 219 17.06 7.47 -0.50
C GLY A 219 17.49 8.91 -0.20
N GLU A 220 18.79 9.25 -0.28
CA GLU A 220 19.29 10.62 -0.04
C GLU A 220 18.76 11.61 -1.08
N LYS A 221 18.43 11.09 -2.26
CA LYS A 221 17.97 11.83 -3.43
C LYS A 221 16.46 12.11 -3.41
N LEU A 222 15.73 11.48 -2.49
CA LEU A 222 14.30 11.65 -2.33
C LEU A 222 13.98 12.90 -1.49
N PRO A 223 12.85 13.57 -1.74
CA PRO A 223 12.40 14.66 -0.88
C PRO A 223 12.34 14.22 0.59
N ASN A 224 12.81 15.08 1.50
CA ASN A 224 12.93 14.76 2.92
C ASN A 224 11.61 15.06 3.65
N PRO A 225 10.99 14.07 4.34
CA PRO A 225 9.73 14.27 5.07
C PRO A 225 9.79 15.30 6.21
N SER A 226 10.98 15.73 6.64
CA SER A 226 11.23 16.56 7.84
C SER A 226 10.66 18.00 7.82
N ARG A 227 9.83 18.38 6.82
CA ARG A 227 9.23 19.71 6.70
C ARG A 227 7.70 19.61 6.65
N LYS A 228 7.05 19.32 7.78
CA LYS A 228 5.60 19.53 7.98
C LYS A 228 4.71 19.02 6.84
N GLY A 229 4.91 17.80 6.32
CA GLY A 229 4.04 17.19 5.30
C GLY A 229 3.85 18.00 4.00
N TYR A 230 4.27 17.45 2.87
CA TYR A 230 4.07 18.08 1.57
C TYR A 230 2.59 18.25 1.22
N ARG A 231 2.26 19.42 0.69
CA ARG A 231 0.96 19.71 0.06
C ARG A 231 1.02 19.37 -1.43
N SER A 232 -0.16 19.20 -2.04
CA SER A 232 -0.26 19.02 -3.51
C SER A 232 0.33 20.18 -4.31
N SER A 233 0.37 21.39 -3.73
CA SER A 233 1.07 22.55 -4.29
C SER A 233 2.58 22.33 -4.40
N ASP A 234 3.18 21.62 -3.45
CA ASP A 234 4.62 21.40 -3.37
C ASP A 234 5.06 20.35 -4.39
N ALA A 235 4.19 19.40 -4.72
CA ALA A 235 4.39 18.43 -5.79
C ALA A 235 4.21 19.00 -7.21
N ARG A 236 3.93 20.31 -7.36
CA ARG A 236 3.87 20.95 -8.68
C ARG A 236 5.27 21.06 -9.26
N LEU A 237 5.51 20.38 -10.37
CA LEU A 237 6.79 20.47 -11.08
C LEU A 237 6.90 21.82 -11.82
N GLN A 238 8.07 22.44 -11.75
CA GLN A 238 8.44 23.56 -12.60
C GLN A 238 9.67 23.17 -13.42
N TRP A 239 9.56 23.24 -14.74
CA TRP A 239 10.60 22.84 -15.66
C TRP A 239 11.30 24.09 -16.18
N ARG A 240 12.62 24.15 -16.10
CA ARG A 240 13.45 25.28 -16.58
C ARG A 240 14.53 24.80 -17.53
N VAL A 241 14.95 25.65 -18.46
CA VAL A 241 16.05 25.35 -19.37
C VAL A 241 17.27 26.20 -19.01
N GLU A 242 18.26 25.58 -18.37
CA GLU A 242 19.52 26.23 -18.02
C GLU A 242 20.66 25.68 -18.89
N LYS A 243 21.30 26.57 -19.69
CA LYS A 243 22.48 26.22 -20.52
C LYS A 243 22.25 24.99 -21.42
N GLY A 244 21.03 24.85 -21.97
CA GLY A 244 20.64 23.73 -22.83
C GLY A 244 20.32 22.42 -22.09
N LYS A 245 20.22 22.44 -20.76
CA LYS A 245 19.75 21.32 -19.94
C LYS A 245 18.43 21.67 -19.28
N ILE A 246 17.55 20.68 -19.18
CA ILE A 246 16.29 20.83 -18.48
C ILE A 246 16.54 20.53 -17.00
N THR A 247 16.16 21.45 -16.11
CA THR A 247 16.13 21.24 -14.66
C THR A 247 14.70 21.25 -14.17
N VAL A 248 14.39 20.40 -13.19
CA VAL A 248 13.04 20.32 -12.61
C VAL A 248 13.07 20.77 -11.15
N GLU A 249 12.20 21.70 -10.78
CA GLU A 249 11.97 22.15 -9.42
C GLU A 249 10.68 21.53 -8.87
N GLY A 250 10.69 21.13 -7.60
CA GLY A 250 9.54 20.54 -6.91
C GLY A 250 9.88 20.20 -5.46
N PHE A 251 8.89 20.08 -4.59
CA PHE A 251 9.07 19.77 -3.16
C PHE A 251 10.03 20.72 -2.41
N GLY A 252 10.13 21.98 -2.87
CA GLY A 252 11.07 22.96 -2.35
C GLY A 252 12.54 22.71 -2.72
N MET A 253 12.80 21.78 -3.65
CA MET A 253 14.12 21.47 -4.19
C MET A 253 14.31 22.15 -5.55
N LYS A 254 15.48 22.78 -5.77
CA LYS A 254 15.82 23.46 -7.01
C LYS A 254 16.24 22.53 -8.15
N ASN A 255 16.73 21.33 -7.83
CA ASN A 255 17.11 20.34 -8.82
C ASN A 255 16.60 18.97 -8.35
N LEU A 256 15.46 18.58 -8.89
CA LEU A 256 14.81 17.28 -8.70
C LEU A 256 15.31 16.26 -9.75
N ASP A 257 16.50 16.48 -10.32
CA ASP A 257 17.06 15.74 -11.47
C ASP A 257 17.70 14.41 -11.07
N GLN A 258 17.00 13.63 -10.26
CA GLN A 258 17.58 12.45 -9.65
C GLN A 258 16.72 11.21 -9.88
N CYS A 259 16.05 11.11 -11.03
CA CYS A 259 15.66 9.83 -11.62
C CYS A 259 16.92 9.02 -11.94
N ALA A 260 17.68 8.59 -10.93
CA ALA A 260 18.83 7.74 -11.14
C ALA A 260 18.32 6.31 -11.27
N GLY A 261 18.14 5.85 -12.51
CA GLY A 261 18.61 4.51 -12.81
C GLY A 261 20.12 4.48 -12.51
N TYR A 262 20.63 3.32 -12.10
CA TYR A 262 22.05 3.11 -11.78
C TYR A 262 22.95 3.87 -12.78
N SER A 263 23.83 4.74 -12.25
CA SER A 263 24.70 5.60 -13.07
C SER A 263 25.43 4.78 -14.12
N LYS A 264 25.40 5.23 -15.39
CA LYS A 264 26.17 4.67 -16.51
C LYS A 264 27.70 4.78 -16.34
N ASP A 265 28.20 5.36 -15.25
CA ASP A 265 29.64 5.34 -14.94
C ASP A 265 30.14 3.94 -14.54
N ASP A 266 29.23 2.98 -14.28
CA ASP A 266 29.58 1.56 -14.19
C ASP A 266 29.47 0.94 -15.60
N GLY A 267 30.60 0.99 -16.32
CA GLY A 267 30.70 0.74 -17.75
C GLY A 267 29.92 -0.44 -18.34
N ALA A 268 29.64 -0.35 -19.64
CA ALA A 268 29.08 -1.42 -20.45
C ALA A 268 29.89 -2.73 -20.23
N GLY A 269 29.29 -3.70 -19.54
CA GLY A 269 29.91 -5.00 -19.23
C GLY A 269 29.90 -5.43 -17.75
N VAL A 270 29.26 -4.69 -16.84
CA VAL A 270 29.23 -5.07 -15.42
C VAL A 270 28.23 -6.23 -15.16
N SER A 271 28.79 -7.38 -14.75
CA SER A 271 28.08 -8.62 -14.42
C SER A 271 26.98 -8.48 -13.34
N ARG A 272 25.97 -9.35 -13.44
CA ARG A 272 24.76 -9.55 -12.60
C ARG A 272 25.05 -9.55 -11.08
N ALA A 273 26.25 -9.96 -10.66
CA ALA A 273 26.71 -9.95 -9.25
C ALA A 273 27.05 -8.54 -8.72
N ASN A 274 27.62 -7.68 -9.57
CA ASN A 274 28.02 -6.32 -9.16
C ASN A 274 26.83 -5.37 -8.94
N LYS A 275 25.65 -5.67 -9.49
CA LYS A 275 24.41 -4.89 -9.28
C LYS A 275 23.81 -5.11 -7.89
N MET A 276 23.77 -6.37 -7.44
CA MET A 276 23.39 -6.71 -6.06
C MET A 276 24.43 -6.19 -5.07
N ARG A 277 25.71 -6.25 -5.45
CA ARG A 277 26.81 -5.61 -4.73
C ARG A 277 26.60 -4.10 -4.57
N HIS A 278 26.12 -3.36 -5.57
CA HIS A 278 25.81 -1.93 -5.40
C HIS A 278 24.68 -1.68 -4.38
N MET A 279 23.64 -2.51 -4.33
CA MET A 279 22.59 -2.40 -3.29
C MET A 279 23.13 -2.74 -1.90
N ILE A 280 23.93 -3.80 -1.76
CA ILE A 280 24.54 -4.21 -0.48
C ILE A 280 25.63 -3.22 -0.04
N ASP A 281 26.42 -2.66 -0.96
CA ASP A 281 27.50 -1.69 -0.71
C ASP A 281 26.95 -0.28 -0.43
N GLN A 282 25.80 0.09 -1.03
CA GLN A 282 25.01 1.25 -0.61
C GLN A 282 24.34 1.03 0.75
N TRP A 283 23.92 -0.19 1.07
CA TRP A 283 23.39 -0.55 2.38
C TRP A 283 24.48 -0.50 3.49
N LYS A 284 25.69 -0.99 3.20
CA LYS A 284 26.86 -0.88 4.10
C LYS A 284 27.24 0.57 4.40
N LYS A 285 26.99 1.50 3.46
CA LYS A 285 27.06 2.95 3.70
C LYS A 285 25.77 3.41 4.36
N LYS A 286 25.66 3.20 5.69
CA LYS A 286 24.54 3.66 6.55
C LYS A 286 23.85 4.92 5.98
N GLY A 287 22.62 4.78 5.49
CA GLY A 287 21.72 5.90 5.15
C GLY A 287 21.42 6.17 3.66
N LYS A 288 21.86 5.34 2.71
CA LYS A 288 21.76 5.67 1.26
C LYS A 288 20.67 4.98 0.43
N CYS A 289 20.09 3.88 0.89
CA CYS A 289 19.06 3.15 0.14
C CYS A 289 17.65 3.65 0.48
N ARG A 290 16.75 3.64 -0.53
CA ARG A 290 15.33 3.98 -0.39
C ARG A 290 14.58 3.04 0.56
N SER A 291 14.95 1.76 0.58
CA SER A 291 14.26 0.72 1.35
C SER A 291 15.27 -0.30 1.89
N VAL A 292 14.86 -1.03 2.94
CA VAL A 292 15.66 -2.11 3.54
C VAL A 292 15.75 -3.29 2.55
N PRO A 293 16.93 -3.91 2.36
CA PRO A 293 17.10 -5.06 1.48
C PRO A 293 16.24 -6.26 1.90
N SER A 294 15.98 -7.16 0.96
CA SER A 294 15.21 -8.38 1.22
C SER A 294 15.88 -9.28 2.26
N MET A 295 15.09 -9.69 3.27
CA MET A 295 15.49 -10.68 4.27
C MET A 295 15.37 -12.12 3.74
N ALA A 296 14.75 -12.33 2.58
CA ALA A 296 14.77 -13.63 1.91
C ALA A 296 16.08 -13.90 1.16
N ASN A 297 17.00 -12.93 1.13
CA ASN A 297 18.34 -13.10 0.58
C ASN A 297 19.33 -13.52 1.69
N PRO A 298 19.94 -14.71 1.62
CA PRO A 298 20.93 -15.18 2.60
C PRO A 298 22.08 -14.21 2.84
N SER A 299 22.54 -13.53 1.78
CA SER A 299 23.63 -12.54 1.88
C SER A 299 23.26 -11.38 2.80
N THR A 300 21.99 -10.94 2.78
CA THR A 300 21.50 -9.87 3.65
C THR A 300 21.46 -10.31 5.11
N LEU A 301 21.15 -11.58 5.38
CA LEU A 301 21.07 -12.13 6.74
C LEU A 301 22.45 -12.29 7.39
N CYS A 302 23.49 -12.55 6.58
CA CYS A 302 24.88 -12.66 7.03
C CYS A 302 25.60 -11.30 7.05
N ASP A 303 24.83 -10.22 7.29
CA ASP A 303 25.27 -8.82 7.32
C ASP A 303 26.07 -8.38 6.07
N GLY A 304 25.83 -9.03 4.92
CA GLY A 304 26.50 -8.75 3.66
C GLY A 304 28.01 -9.00 3.67
N ASN A 305 28.53 -9.73 4.65
CA ASN A 305 29.98 -9.98 4.76
C ASN A 305 30.48 -10.98 3.72
N GLU A 306 29.65 -11.96 3.37
CA GLU A 306 29.96 -13.01 2.40
C GLU A 306 28.77 -13.13 1.42
N GLU A 307 29.05 -13.20 0.11
CA GLU A 307 28.02 -13.37 -0.93
C GLU A 307 27.58 -14.84 -0.95
N THR A 308 26.28 -15.08 -0.78
CA THR A 308 25.70 -16.42 -0.70
C THR A 308 24.64 -16.57 -1.78
N HIS A 309 24.92 -17.43 -2.77
CA HIS A 309 24.04 -17.66 -3.91
C HIS A 309 23.56 -19.11 -4.02
N SER A 310 24.30 -20.05 -3.44
CA SER A 310 24.06 -21.48 -3.52
C SER A 310 24.16 -22.14 -2.15
N GLU A 311 23.64 -23.36 -2.03
CA GLU A 311 23.80 -24.19 -0.84
C GLU A 311 25.27 -24.44 -0.49
N GLU A 312 26.14 -24.61 -1.50
CA GLU A 312 27.59 -24.75 -1.27
C GLU A 312 28.17 -23.52 -0.57
N ASP A 313 27.75 -22.31 -0.95
CA ASP A 313 28.22 -21.08 -0.31
C ASP A 313 27.82 -21.03 1.17
N VAL A 314 26.64 -21.57 1.52
CA VAL A 314 26.15 -21.64 2.90
C VAL A 314 27.08 -22.50 3.76
N LEU A 315 27.60 -23.61 3.21
CA LEU A 315 28.52 -24.52 3.92
C LEU A 315 29.86 -23.86 4.26
N TYR A 316 30.29 -22.86 3.48
CA TYR A 316 31.56 -22.16 3.68
C TYR A 316 31.43 -20.88 4.51
N LEU A 317 30.23 -20.55 5.01
CA LEU A 317 30.01 -19.37 5.85
C LEU A 317 30.81 -19.46 7.15
N LYS A 318 31.59 -18.41 7.43
CA LYS A 318 32.39 -18.34 8.67
C LYS A 318 31.56 -17.97 9.89
N HIS A 319 30.50 -17.19 9.67
CA HIS A 319 29.66 -16.65 10.72
C HIS A 319 28.19 -16.80 10.35
N LEU A 320 27.47 -17.57 11.15
CA LEU A 320 26.01 -17.70 11.03
C LEU A 320 25.32 -16.58 11.83
N PRO A 321 24.14 -16.13 11.38
CA PRO A 321 23.33 -15.18 12.15
C PRO A 321 22.79 -15.82 13.43
N ASP A 322 22.93 -15.14 14.57
CA ASP A 322 22.65 -15.69 15.90
C ASP A 322 21.15 -15.71 16.26
N PHE A 323 20.31 -14.87 15.63
CA PHE A 323 18.86 -14.72 15.90
C PHE A 323 18.48 -14.76 17.40
N ASP A 324 19.30 -14.16 18.27
CA ASP A 324 19.15 -14.15 19.73
C ASP A 324 19.08 -15.57 20.36
N GLY A 325 19.75 -16.55 19.75
CA GLY A 325 19.74 -17.95 20.19
C GLY A 325 18.41 -18.67 19.98
N ALA A 326 17.49 -18.11 19.19
CA ALA A 326 16.16 -18.71 18.96
C ALA A 326 16.21 -20.04 18.19
N LEU A 327 17.27 -20.27 17.41
CA LEU A 327 17.48 -21.48 16.61
C LEU A 327 18.92 -21.98 16.79
N SER A 328 19.12 -23.29 16.63
CA SER A 328 20.46 -23.88 16.65
C SER A 328 21.24 -23.56 15.36
N PRO A 329 22.59 -23.58 15.37
CA PRO A 329 23.38 -23.33 14.17
C PRO A 329 23.01 -24.20 12.96
N SER A 330 22.73 -25.49 13.20
CA SER A 330 22.28 -26.42 12.15
C SER A 330 20.91 -26.05 11.58
N GLN A 331 20.00 -25.52 12.41
CA GLN A 331 18.71 -25.01 11.95
C GLN A 331 18.86 -23.74 11.12
N ILE A 332 19.78 -22.85 11.49
CA ILE A 332 20.08 -21.62 10.75
C ILE A 332 20.67 -21.94 9.38
N GLU A 333 21.65 -22.84 9.31
CA GLU A 333 22.24 -23.34 8.06
C GLU A 333 21.16 -23.90 7.13
N ARG A 334 20.23 -24.70 7.67
CA ARG A 334 19.09 -25.23 6.91
C ARG A 334 18.19 -24.13 6.36
N ILE A 335 17.87 -23.09 7.13
CA ILE A 335 17.07 -21.96 6.64
C ILE A 335 17.80 -21.24 5.50
N LEU A 336 19.09 -20.96 5.66
CA LEU A 336 19.90 -20.31 4.63
C LEU A 336 19.93 -21.14 3.35
N ALA A 337 20.12 -22.46 3.46
CA ALA A 337 20.06 -23.38 2.32
C ALA A 337 18.69 -23.34 1.63
N ILE A 338 17.57 -23.38 2.39
CA ILE A 338 16.22 -23.28 1.82
C ILE A 338 16.03 -21.96 1.04
N LEU A 339 16.55 -20.84 1.57
CA LEU A 339 16.44 -19.53 0.91
C LEU A 339 17.23 -19.44 -0.41
N THR A 340 18.25 -20.28 -0.62
CA THR A 340 18.97 -20.37 -1.90
C THR A 340 18.16 -21.07 -3.01
N ALA A 341 16.99 -21.64 -2.70
CA ALA A 341 16.10 -22.30 -3.65
C ALA A 341 14.78 -21.51 -3.84
N PRO A 342 14.75 -20.46 -4.69
CA PRO A 342 13.64 -19.51 -4.75
C PRO A 342 12.25 -20.09 -4.99
N TYR A 343 12.15 -21.18 -5.78
CA TYR A 343 10.87 -21.77 -6.17
C TYR A 343 10.25 -22.59 -5.02
N VAL A 344 11.01 -23.50 -4.42
CA VAL A 344 10.51 -24.42 -3.36
C VAL A 344 10.63 -23.85 -1.95
N ARG A 345 11.14 -22.63 -1.78
CA ARG A 345 11.40 -22.05 -0.44
C ARG A 345 10.15 -21.93 0.43
N ILE A 346 9.00 -21.58 -0.15
CA ILE A 346 7.76 -21.31 0.60
C ILE A 346 7.29 -22.57 1.34
N PRO A 347 7.01 -23.69 0.65
CA PRO A 347 6.56 -24.90 1.34
C PRO A 347 7.61 -25.44 2.32
N LEU A 348 8.91 -25.35 1.99
CA LEU A 348 9.99 -25.81 2.88
C LEU A 348 10.11 -24.97 4.16
N LEU A 349 9.97 -23.64 4.07
CA LEU A 349 10.00 -22.76 5.25
C LEU A 349 8.75 -22.92 6.11
N LEU A 350 7.57 -23.03 5.49
CA LEU A 350 6.33 -23.25 6.23
C LEU A 350 6.37 -24.58 6.98
N ALA A 351 6.80 -25.67 6.32
CA ALA A 351 6.99 -26.96 6.97
C ALA A 351 8.09 -26.94 8.05
N PHE A 352 9.10 -26.08 7.91
CA PHE A 352 10.11 -25.91 8.94
C PHE A 352 9.52 -25.29 10.21
N PHE A 353 8.70 -24.24 10.09
CA PHE A 353 8.14 -23.53 11.25
C PHE A 353 6.81 -24.09 11.78
N SER A 354 6.11 -24.94 11.03
CA SER A 354 4.88 -25.61 11.48
C SER A 354 5.12 -26.63 12.59
N ASP A 355 6.37 -27.03 12.80
CA ASP A 355 6.75 -27.94 13.88
C ASP A 355 6.55 -27.31 15.26
N ARG A 356 5.92 -28.07 16.15
CA ARG A 356 5.58 -27.67 17.52
C ARG A 356 6.78 -27.18 18.30
N ASP A 357 7.98 -27.72 18.08
CA ASP A 357 9.17 -27.29 18.83
C ASP A 357 9.73 -25.94 18.32
N ARG A 358 9.65 -25.71 17.00
CA ARG A 358 10.28 -24.55 16.35
C ARG A 358 9.37 -23.35 16.20
N CYS A 359 8.04 -23.54 16.24
CA CYS A 359 7.08 -22.45 16.11
C CYS A 359 7.38 -21.27 17.06
N GLY A 360 7.84 -21.55 18.29
CA GLY A 360 8.23 -20.52 19.27
C GLY A 360 9.36 -19.58 18.82
N ALA A 361 10.21 -19.99 17.86
CA ALA A 361 11.26 -19.15 17.31
C ALA A 361 10.70 -17.94 16.54
N LEU A 362 9.46 -18.02 16.04
CA LEU A 362 8.76 -16.92 15.39
C LEU A 362 8.40 -15.77 16.35
N ALA A 363 8.70 -15.87 17.64
CA ALA A 363 8.73 -14.71 18.53
C ALA A 363 9.83 -13.70 18.15
N ASN A 364 10.87 -14.11 17.41
CA ASN A 364 11.93 -13.23 16.94
C ASN A 364 11.48 -12.44 15.68
N PRO A 365 11.46 -11.10 15.72
CA PRO A 365 11.04 -10.27 14.59
C PRO A 365 11.86 -10.48 13.31
N ARG A 366 13.16 -10.77 13.40
CA ARG A 366 14.00 -11.01 12.21
C ARG A 366 13.55 -12.29 11.48
N LEU A 367 13.19 -13.34 12.20
CA LEU A 367 12.66 -14.58 11.61
C LEU A 367 11.28 -14.36 10.98
N GLN A 368 10.42 -13.54 11.60
CA GLN A 368 9.16 -13.12 10.99
C GLN A 368 9.40 -12.39 9.66
N MET A 369 10.39 -11.48 9.60
CA MET A 369 10.73 -10.78 8.36
C MET A 369 11.27 -11.71 7.28
N VAL A 370 12.01 -12.77 7.64
CA VAL A 370 12.49 -13.79 6.68
C VAL A 370 11.30 -14.51 6.05
N LEU A 371 10.36 -14.97 6.87
CA LEU A 371 9.20 -15.70 6.38
C LEU A 371 8.27 -14.79 5.57
N ASP A 372 7.99 -13.57 6.05
CA ASP A 372 7.19 -12.57 5.30
C ASP A 372 7.85 -12.23 3.94
N ALA A 373 9.17 -12.06 3.89
CA ALA A 373 9.90 -11.82 2.65
C ALA A 373 9.85 -13.02 1.70
N ALA A 374 9.93 -14.25 2.23
CA ALA A 374 9.89 -15.46 1.42
C ALA A 374 8.52 -15.67 0.75
N LEU A 375 7.43 -15.36 1.47
CA LEU A 375 6.05 -15.53 1.00
C LEU A 375 5.60 -14.38 0.09
N TYR A 376 5.78 -13.13 0.52
CA TYR A 376 5.09 -11.97 -0.08
C TYR A 376 5.96 -11.15 -1.05
N GLU A 377 7.23 -11.52 -1.26
CA GLU A 377 8.02 -10.97 -2.35
C GLU A 377 7.71 -11.73 -3.65
N PRO A 378 7.25 -11.05 -4.71
CA PRO A 378 6.80 -11.71 -5.93
C PRO A 378 7.96 -12.34 -6.71
N GLY A 379 9.20 -11.91 -6.46
CA GLY A 379 10.36 -12.36 -7.21
C GLY A 379 10.37 -11.86 -8.66
N ARG A 380 11.16 -12.54 -9.47
CA ARG A 380 11.37 -12.18 -10.87
C ARG A 380 10.14 -12.51 -11.70
N TRP A 381 9.81 -11.59 -12.61
CA TRP A 381 8.60 -11.63 -13.41
C TRP A 381 8.85 -12.22 -14.80
N THR A 382 7.85 -12.93 -15.33
CA THR A 382 7.75 -13.34 -16.72
C THR A 382 6.28 -13.26 -17.18
N SER A 383 6.05 -12.90 -18.44
CA SER A 383 4.70 -12.95 -19.05
C SER A 383 4.34 -14.31 -19.61
N THR A 384 5.35 -15.11 -19.99
CA THR A 384 5.11 -16.38 -20.67
C THR A 384 4.78 -17.45 -19.63
N PRO A 385 3.61 -18.12 -19.72
CA PRO A 385 3.33 -19.27 -18.87
C PRO A 385 4.42 -20.32 -19.08
N GLN A 386 4.97 -20.88 -17.99
CA GLN A 386 6.05 -21.86 -18.08
C GLN A 386 5.64 -22.99 -19.03
N SER A 387 6.37 -23.13 -20.13
CA SER A 387 6.14 -24.23 -21.07
C SER A 387 6.52 -25.54 -20.38
N THR A 388 5.54 -26.39 -20.13
CA THR A 388 5.71 -27.74 -19.58
C THR A 388 6.59 -28.63 -20.46
N MET A 389 6.83 -28.26 -21.73
CA MET A 389 7.51 -29.10 -22.72
C MET A 389 9.05 -29.01 -22.70
N ALA A 390 9.66 -28.12 -21.92
CA ALA A 390 11.13 -27.98 -21.85
C ALA A 390 11.68 -27.93 -20.42
N PHE A 391 11.08 -28.68 -19.49
CA PHE A 391 11.59 -28.78 -18.11
C PHE A 391 12.84 -29.68 -18.08
N LYS A 392 14.02 -29.05 -18.06
CA LYS A 392 15.32 -29.71 -17.86
C LYS A 392 15.75 -29.51 -16.41
N ILE A 393 16.25 -30.55 -15.74
CA ILE A 393 16.88 -30.42 -14.41
C ILE A 393 18.37 -30.78 -14.56
N PRO A 394 19.30 -29.86 -14.24
CA PRO A 394 19.08 -28.44 -13.94
C PRO A 394 18.65 -27.65 -15.19
N GLY A 395 17.75 -26.70 -15.01
CA GLY A 395 17.21 -25.84 -16.07
C GLY A 395 17.65 -24.39 -15.91
N PRO A 396 17.44 -23.53 -16.91
CA PRO A 396 17.68 -22.10 -16.78
C PRO A 396 16.80 -21.52 -15.66
N VAL A 397 17.39 -20.61 -14.86
CA VAL A 397 16.71 -19.98 -13.70
C VAL A 397 15.51 -19.16 -14.14
N GLU A 398 15.50 -18.68 -15.38
CA GLU A 398 14.38 -17.99 -16.00
C GLU A 398 13.10 -18.84 -16.05
N ASN A 399 13.23 -20.17 -16.05
CA ASN A 399 12.08 -21.08 -15.97
C ASN A 399 11.40 -21.07 -14.59
N THR A 400 12.00 -20.49 -13.55
CA THR A 400 11.38 -20.40 -12.21
C THR A 400 10.70 -19.06 -11.98
N TYR A 401 10.62 -18.20 -12.99
CA TYR A 401 9.97 -16.89 -12.88
C TYR A 401 8.46 -17.07 -12.91
N THR A 402 7.77 -16.22 -12.17
CA THR A 402 6.32 -16.28 -12.01
C THR A 402 5.70 -14.96 -12.41
N ARG A 403 4.51 -15.02 -13.01
CA ARG A 403 3.75 -13.83 -13.42
C ARG A 403 3.20 -13.07 -12.21
N ASP A 404 2.42 -13.74 -11.39
CA ASP A 404 1.65 -13.13 -10.29
C ASP A 404 2.32 -13.34 -8.90
N GLY A 405 3.57 -13.78 -8.89
CA GLY A 405 4.38 -13.99 -7.69
C GLY A 405 4.40 -15.44 -7.19
N LEU A 406 5.38 -15.73 -6.32
CA LEU A 406 5.66 -17.09 -5.86
C LEU A 406 4.50 -17.69 -5.04
N LEU A 407 3.94 -16.95 -4.07
CA LEU A 407 2.83 -17.46 -3.25
C LEU A 407 1.56 -17.74 -4.09
N MET A 408 1.22 -16.88 -5.05
CA MET A 408 0.08 -17.13 -5.93
C MET A 408 0.31 -18.37 -6.81
N ASN A 409 1.54 -18.56 -7.30
CA ASN A 409 1.92 -19.75 -8.05
C ASN A 409 1.82 -21.03 -7.20
N GLU A 410 2.28 -20.99 -5.95
CA GLU A 410 2.14 -22.13 -5.02
C GLU A 410 0.67 -22.43 -4.68
N LEU A 411 -0.16 -21.41 -4.46
CA LEU A 411 -1.60 -21.59 -4.23
C LEU A 411 -2.34 -22.14 -5.45
N LEU A 412 -1.88 -21.81 -6.66
CA LEU A 412 -2.46 -22.32 -7.90
C LEU A 412 -2.17 -23.82 -8.10
N HIS A 413 -0.99 -24.28 -7.69
CA HIS A 413 -0.52 -25.63 -7.98
C HIS A 413 -0.56 -26.59 -6.79
N CYS A 414 -0.38 -26.11 -5.56
CA CYS A 414 -0.27 -26.91 -4.34
C CYS A 414 -0.92 -26.22 -3.11
N PRO A 415 -2.22 -25.84 -3.16
CA PRO A 415 -2.88 -25.09 -2.08
C PRO A 415 -2.98 -25.87 -0.76
N GLU A 416 -3.21 -27.20 -0.82
CA GLU A 416 -3.38 -28.06 0.37
C GLU A 416 -2.17 -28.01 1.31
N GLN A 417 -0.95 -28.09 0.78
CA GLN A 417 0.27 -28.08 1.59
C GLN A 417 0.48 -26.75 2.32
N ILE A 418 0.09 -25.65 1.67
CA ILE A 418 0.12 -24.33 2.30
C ILE A 418 -0.93 -24.25 3.40
N ALA A 419 -2.15 -24.72 3.15
CA ALA A 419 -3.24 -24.72 4.13
C ALA A 419 -2.90 -25.53 5.38
N VAL A 420 -2.38 -26.75 5.21
CA VAL A 420 -1.99 -27.63 6.31
C VAL A 420 -0.84 -27.01 7.10
N ALA A 421 0.24 -26.58 6.45
CA ALA A 421 1.40 -26.04 7.15
C ALA A 421 1.07 -24.75 7.93
N VAL A 422 0.25 -23.85 7.35
CA VAL A 422 -0.23 -22.65 8.04
C VAL A 422 -1.19 -23.00 9.17
N GLY A 423 -2.10 -23.96 8.95
CA GLY A 423 -3.04 -24.43 9.96
C GLY A 423 -2.33 -25.03 11.19
N ASP A 424 -1.35 -25.90 10.97
CA ASP A 424 -0.52 -26.52 12.00
C ASP A 424 0.29 -25.47 12.78
N LEU A 425 0.84 -24.48 12.09
CA LEU A 425 1.57 -23.38 12.71
C LEU A 425 0.65 -22.56 13.62
N VAL A 426 -0.58 -22.26 13.17
CA VAL A 426 -1.57 -21.54 13.98
C VAL A 426 -1.96 -22.34 15.22
N ASP A 427 -2.19 -23.65 15.08
CA ASP A 427 -2.51 -24.50 16.23
C ASP A 427 -1.34 -24.57 17.22
N ALA A 428 -0.11 -24.75 16.72
CA ALA A 428 1.11 -24.79 17.54
C ALA A 428 1.37 -23.45 18.25
N ALA A 429 0.99 -22.32 17.64
CA ALA A 429 1.06 -21.01 18.27
C ALA A 429 -0.04 -20.84 19.34
N ALA A 430 -1.28 -21.22 19.03
CA ALA A 430 -2.41 -21.11 19.94
C ALA A 430 -2.25 -21.99 21.20
N GLU A 431 -1.62 -23.17 21.09
CA GLU A 431 -1.28 -24.04 22.24
C GLU A 431 -0.34 -23.35 23.26
N ARG A 432 0.38 -22.29 22.85
CA ARG A 432 1.29 -21.52 23.71
C ARG A 432 0.62 -20.35 24.44
N ASP A 433 -0.69 -20.21 24.31
CA ASP A 433 -1.44 -19.19 25.04
C ASP A 433 -1.44 -19.51 26.54
N THR A 434 -0.89 -18.59 27.32
CA THR A 434 -0.87 -18.68 28.80
C THR A 434 -2.04 -17.91 29.43
N GLY A 435 -2.92 -17.32 28.62
CA GLY A 435 -3.98 -16.42 29.06
C GLY A 435 -3.51 -15.02 29.41
N ARG A 436 -2.20 -14.76 29.42
CA ARG A 436 -1.61 -13.44 29.70
C ARG A 436 -1.22 -12.74 28.42
N ASP A 437 -1.66 -11.50 28.30
CA ASP A 437 -1.43 -10.53 27.22
C ASP A 437 -0.09 -9.79 27.33
N THR A 438 0.87 -10.33 28.10
CA THR A 438 2.27 -9.86 28.20
C THR A 438 3.29 -10.99 28.07
N ALA A 439 2.82 -12.22 27.81
CA ALA A 439 3.70 -13.37 27.74
C ALA A 439 4.63 -13.26 26.52
N PRO A 440 5.88 -13.76 26.60
CA PRO A 440 6.77 -13.81 25.43
C PRO A 440 6.15 -14.56 24.22
N SER A 441 5.25 -15.51 24.48
CA SER A 441 4.51 -16.24 23.44
C SER A 441 3.51 -15.37 22.65
N GLN A 442 3.14 -14.19 23.16
CA GLN A 442 2.22 -13.27 22.50
C GLN A 442 2.69 -12.89 21.10
N ARG A 443 3.99 -12.60 20.93
CA ARG A 443 4.57 -12.22 19.62
C ARG A 443 4.44 -13.33 18.58
N CYS A 444 4.60 -14.58 18.99
CA CYS A 444 4.42 -15.74 18.14
C CYS A 444 2.96 -15.91 17.72
N ILE A 445 2.02 -15.74 18.65
CA ILE A 445 0.58 -15.86 18.38
C ILE A 445 0.08 -14.74 17.46
N LEU A 446 0.49 -13.49 17.72
CA LEU A 446 0.17 -12.35 16.86
C LEU A 446 0.73 -12.55 15.45
N TYR A 447 1.96 -13.06 15.33
CA TYR A 447 2.52 -13.42 14.03
C TYR A 447 1.71 -14.51 13.31
N ALA A 448 1.31 -15.58 14.02
CA ALA A 448 0.49 -16.63 13.44
C ALA A 448 -0.88 -16.09 12.96
N ALA A 449 -1.50 -15.18 13.74
CA ALA A 449 -2.76 -14.52 13.38
C ALA A 449 -2.61 -13.69 12.10
N ARG A 450 -1.50 -12.95 11.98
CA ARG A 450 -1.17 -12.14 10.81
C ARG A 450 -0.89 -13.00 9.58
N LEU A 451 -0.14 -14.09 9.75
CA LEU A 451 0.22 -15.03 8.68
C LEU A 451 -1.04 -15.67 8.09
N VAL A 452 -1.89 -16.26 8.94
CA VAL A 452 -3.12 -16.92 8.46
C VAL A 452 -4.06 -15.93 7.78
N ALA A 453 -4.21 -14.71 8.33
CA ALA A 453 -5.06 -13.70 7.73
C ALA A 453 -4.58 -13.28 6.33
N ARG A 454 -3.28 -13.01 6.16
CA ARG A 454 -2.71 -12.65 4.86
C ARG A 454 -2.81 -13.80 3.86
N VAL A 455 -2.52 -15.04 4.26
CA VAL A 455 -2.65 -16.21 3.37
C VAL A 455 -4.11 -16.41 2.95
N CYS A 456 -5.09 -16.25 3.86
CA CYS A 456 -6.51 -16.30 3.52
C CYS A 456 -6.91 -15.26 2.47
N ILE A 457 -6.44 -14.02 2.61
CA ILE A 457 -6.71 -12.95 1.63
C ILE A 457 -6.15 -13.33 0.25
N TYR A 458 -4.95 -13.91 0.20
CA TYR A 458 -4.36 -14.44 -1.04
C TYR A 458 -5.17 -15.58 -1.65
N VAL A 459 -5.62 -16.53 -0.82
CA VAL A 459 -6.46 -17.66 -1.25
C VAL A 459 -7.78 -17.16 -1.84
N GLY A 460 -8.47 -16.24 -1.15
CA GLY A 460 -9.71 -15.63 -1.66
C GLY A 460 -9.50 -14.94 -3.01
N HIS A 461 -8.40 -14.19 -3.17
CA HIS A 461 -8.09 -13.53 -4.44
C HIS A 461 -7.77 -14.51 -5.58
N VAL A 462 -7.04 -15.60 -5.30
CA VAL A 462 -6.76 -16.65 -6.31
C VAL A 462 -8.06 -17.36 -6.72
N SER A 463 -8.95 -17.64 -5.76
CA SER A 463 -10.26 -18.24 -6.01
C SER A 463 -11.12 -17.37 -6.94
N GLU A 464 -11.15 -16.05 -6.70
CA GLU A 464 -11.87 -15.10 -7.54
C GLU A 464 -11.26 -15.00 -8.96
N LEU A 465 -9.94 -14.82 -9.05
CA LEU A 465 -9.25 -14.53 -10.30
C LEU A 465 -9.13 -15.74 -11.25
N TYR A 466 -8.96 -16.95 -10.70
CA TYR A 466 -8.78 -18.18 -11.48
C TYR A 466 -9.98 -19.12 -11.38
N SER A 467 -11.16 -18.58 -11.08
CA SER A 467 -12.43 -19.33 -11.12
C SER A 467 -12.51 -20.16 -12.42
N GLY A 468 -12.60 -21.48 -12.26
CA GLY A 468 -12.66 -22.46 -13.35
C GLY A 468 -11.33 -23.01 -13.91
N LYS A 469 -10.16 -22.51 -13.49
CA LYS A 469 -8.83 -23.05 -13.90
C LYS A 469 -8.13 -23.90 -12.82
N VAL A 470 -8.57 -23.78 -11.57
CA VAL A 470 -8.08 -24.58 -10.45
C VAL A 470 -8.98 -25.81 -10.28
N GLU A 471 -8.44 -26.92 -9.79
CA GLU A 471 -9.27 -28.01 -9.24
C GLU A 471 -10.04 -27.44 -8.05
N GLY A 472 -11.29 -27.00 -8.28
CA GLY A 472 -12.09 -26.24 -7.32
C GLY A 472 -12.16 -26.90 -5.94
N GLU A 473 -12.27 -28.22 -5.91
CA GLU A 473 -12.31 -29.01 -4.67
C GLU A 473 -11.09 -28.77 -3.76
N LYS A 474 -9.88 -28.67 -4.31
CA LYS A 474 -8.65 -28.43 -3.52
C LYS A 474 -8.59 -27.04 -2.93
N MET A 475 -9.07 -26.05 -3.70
CA MET A 475 -9.11 -24.67 -3.23
C MET A 475 -10.19 -24.51 -2.15
N ASP A 476 -11.34 -25.16 -2.31
CA ASP A 476 -12.43 -25.15 -1.32
C ASP A 476 -12.01 -25.82 0.00
N GLU A 477 -11.27 -26.93 -0.06
CA GLU A 477 -10.71 -27.58 1.13
C GLU A 477 -9.69 -26.66 1.84
N CYS A 478 -8.78 -26.04 1.08
CA CYS A 478 -7.84 -25.05 1.59
C CYS A 478 -8.58 -23.89 2.31
N MET A 479 -9.60 -23.33 1.67
CA MET A 479 -10.43 -22.26 2.23
C MET A 479 -11.12 -22.70 3.52
N SER A 480 -11.68 -23.91 3.56
CA SER A 480 -12.35 -24.46 4.74
C SER A 480 -11.39 -24.61 5.94
N ILE A 481 -10.20 -25.19 5.71
CA ILE A 481 -9.17 -25.36 6.75
C ILE A 481 -8.81 -24.00 7.34
N LEU A 482 -8.47 -23.02 6.50
CA LEU A 482 -8.00 -21.73 6.97
C LEU A 482 -9.12 -20.89 7.62
N ARG A 483 -10.37 -20.94 7.09
CA ARG A 483 -11.53 -20.28 7.70
C ARG A 483 -11.79 -20.79 9.11
N SER A 484 -11.68 -22.10 9.35
CA SER A 484 -11.83 -22.69 10.68
C SER A 484 -10.83 -22.14 11.69
N LYS A 485 -9.62 -21.78 11.23
CA LYS A 485 -8.59 -21.17 12.08
C LYS A 485 -8.90 -19.71 12.38
N LEU A 486 -9.44 -18.96 11.40
CA LEU A 486 -9.81 -17.55 11.56
C LEU A 486 -10.92 -17.32 12.58
N THR A 487 -11.95 -18.18 12.61
CA THR A 487 -13.08 -18.07 13.56
C THR A 487 -12.86 -18.84 14.86
N GLY A 488 -11.79 -19.62 14.93
CA GLY A 488 -11.48 -20.51 16.05
C GLY A 488 -10.76 -19.82 17.21
N LYS A 489 -9.79 -20.53 17.79
CA LYS A 489 -9.08 -20.11 19.00
C LYS A 489 -8.34 -18.78 18.85
N ILE A 490 -7.83 -18.46 17.67
CA ILE A 490 -7.01 -17.25 17.50
C ILE A 490 -7.84 -15.97 17.60
N TRP A 491 -9.07 -15.98 17.09
CA TRP A 491 -10.02 -14.87 17.23
C TRP A 491 -10.32 -14.60 18.70
N SER A 492 -10.68 -15.64 19.45
CA SER A 492 -11.01 -15.48 20.87
C SER A 492 -9.82 -15.01 21.72
N ILE A 493 -8.61 -15.49 21.42
CA ILE A 493 -7.38 -15.05 22.10
C ILE A 493 -7.14 -13.56 21.85
N VAL A 494 -7.16 -13.11 20.58
CA VAL A 494 -6.87 -11.72 20.22
C VAL A 494 -7.97 -10.78 20.72
N SER A 495 -9.25 -11.13 20.58
CA SER A 495 -10.37 -10.34 21.11
C SER A 495 -10.29 -10.17 22.63
N ARG A 496 -9.96 -11.25 23.37
CA ARG A 496 -9.73 -11.17 24.82
C ARG A 496 -8.55 -10.27 25.17
N TRP A 497 -7.48 -10.27 24.37
CA TRP A 497 -6.34 -9.38 24.59
C TRP A 497 -6.67 -7.91 24.31
N CYS A 498 -7.51 -7.60 23.31
CA CYS A 498 -8.06 -6.25 23.11
C CYS A 498 -8.76 -5.78 24.38
N GLU A 499 -9.74 -6.55 24.88
CA GLU A 499 -10.48 -6.20 26.09
C GLU A 499 -9.60 -6.07 27.33
N SER A 500 -8.70 -7.03 27.55
CA SER A 500 -7.84 -7.03 28.74
C SER A 500 -6.84 -5.87 28.73
N SER A 501 -6.25 -5.56 27.57
CA SER A 501 -5.29 -4.46 27.43
C SER A 501 -5.96 -3.10 27.55
N MET A 502 -7.17 -2.95 27.00
CA MET A 502 -7.99 -1.75 27.19
C MET A 502 -8.33 -1.51 28.66
N ARG A 503 -8.84 -2.54 29.37
CA ARG A 503 -9.17 -2.43 30.82
C ARG A 503 -7.94 -2.08 31.67
N LYS A 504 -6.76 -2.61 31.32
CA LYS A 504 -5.49 -2.32 31.99
C LYS A 504 -4.80 -1.04 31.50
N ARG A 505 -5.41 -0.28 30.58
CA ARG A 505 -4.87 0.95 29.98
C ARG A 505 -3.50 0.81 29.31
N ARG A 506 -3.19 -0.37 28.79
CA ARG A 506 -1.99 -0.60 27.95
C ARG A 506 -2.34 -0.30 26.50
N TYR A 507 -2.30 0.98 26.14
CA TYR A 507 -2.74 1.46 24.84
C TYR A 507 -1.93 0.87 23.68
N GLU A 508 -0.62 0.70 23.82
CA GLU A 508 0.23 0.12 22.77
C GLU A 508 -0.14 -1.34 22.46
N ASP A 509 -0.31 -2.16 23.50
CA ASP A 509 -0.72 -3.55 23.37
C ASP A 509 -2.15 -3.68 22.81
N ALA A 510 -3.05 -2.78 23.25
CA ALA A 510 -4.41 -2.72 22.73
C ALA A 510 -4.45 -2.30 21.25
N ASN A 511 -3.67 -1.29 20.85
CA ASN A 511 -3.51 -0.87 19.46
C ASN A 511 -3.01 -2.04 18.60
N CYS A 512 -2.00 -2.76 19.09
CA CYS A 512 -1.47 -3.94 18.42
C CYS A 512 -2.55 -5.04 18.26
N ALA A 513 -3.30 -5.35 19.32
CA ALA A 513 -4.36 -6.35 19.26
C ALA A 513 -5.50 -5.94 18.31
N HIS A 514 -5.94 -4.67 18.34
CA HIS A 514 -6.93 -4.12 17.41
C HIS A 514 -6.48 -4.19 15.96
N ALA A 515 -5.21 -3.93 15.67
CA ALA A 515 -4.67 -4.05 14.32
C ALA A 515 -4.71 -5.51 13.81
N HIS A 516 -4.39 -6.48 14.66
CA HIS A 516 -4.46 -7.90 14.30
C HIS A 516 -5.91 -8.37 14.12
N LEU A 517 -6.81 -7.90 14.98
CA LEU A 517 -8.24 -8.20 14.87
C LEU A 517 -8.84 -7.62 13.58
N LEU A 518 -8.42 -6.41 13.17
CA LEU A 518 -8.80 -5.82 11.88
C LEU A 518 -8.34 -6.66 10.69
N LEU A 519 -7.12 -7.19 10.74
CA LEU A 519 -6.59 -8.02 9.67
C LEU A 519 -7.31 -9.38 9.60
N LEU A 520 -7.62 -10.00 10.74
CA LEU A 520 -8.46 -11.19 10.83
C LEU A 520 -9.87 -10.93 10.27
N ALA A 521 -10.47 -9.78 10.59
CA ALA A 521 -11.77 -9.36 10.07
C ALA A 521 -11.74 -9.16 8.54
N ALA A 522 -10.66 -8.58 8.01
CA ALA A 522 -10.46 -8.45 6.56
C ALA A 522 -10.32 -9.82 5.86
N ALA A 523 -9.61 -10.76 6.49
CA ALA A 523 -9.51 -12.12 5.99
C ALA A 523 -10.87 -12.84 5.99
N ARG A 524 -11.69 -12.69 7.05
CA ARG A 524 -13.07 -13.21 7.08
C ARG A 524 -13.94 -12.64 5.96
N GLY A 525 -13.82 -11.34 5.70
CA GLY A 525 -14.53 -10.64 4.60
C GLY A 525 -14.09 -11.05 3.19
N SER A 526 -13.06 -11.88 3.04
CA SER A 526 -12.66 -12.46 1.75
C SER A 526 -13.47 -13.70 1.36
N PHE A 527 -14.39 -14.14 2.23
CA PHE A 527 -15.23 -15.32 2.03
C PHE A 527 -16.71 -14.94 2.00
N GLU A 528 -17.56 -15.85 1.51
CA GLU A 528 -19.00 -15.75 1.72
C GLU A 528 -19.31 -15.87 3.21
N MET A 529 -19.89 -14.80 3.75
CA MET A 529 -20.28 -14.66 5.14
C MET A 529 -21.80 -14.64 5.25
N ASP A 530 -22.33 -15.22 6.32
CA ASP A 530 -23.74 -15.02 6.66
C ASP A 530 -23.98 -13.61 7.26
N ASP A 531 -25.25 -13.26 7.48
CA ASP A 531 -25.63 -11.95 7.99
C ASP A 531 -25.10 -11.67 9.42
N GLU A 532 -24.96 -12.72 10.24
CA GLU A 532 -24.50 -12.61 11.63
C GLU A 532 -22.99 -12.37 11.67
N GLU A 533 -22.21 -13.18 10.96
CA GLU A 533 -20.77 -13.01 10.77
C GLU A 533 -20.46 -11.64 10.16
N THR A 534 -21.25 -11.21 9.16
CA THR A 534 -21.07 -9.91 8.50
C THR A 534 -21.24 -8.76 9.51
N SER A 535 -22.25 -8.88 10.37
CA SER A 535 -22.51 -7.90 11.43
C SER A 535 -21.37 -7.84 12.44
N GLU A 536 -20.85 -9.00 12.89
CA GLU A 536 -19.72 -9.10 13.81
C GLU A 536 -18.44 -8.46 13.23
N VAL A 537 -18.15 -8.71 11.94
CA VAL A 537 -16.98 -8.13 11.26
C VAL A 537 -17.11 -6.62 11.12
N TYR A 538 -18.27 -6.10 10.72
CA TYR A 538 -18.47 -4.66 10.56
C TYR A 538 -18.39 -3.91 11.90
N GLU A 539 -18.97 -4.48 12.95
CA GLU A 539 -18.88 -3.97 14.31
C GLU A 539 -17.41 -3.92 14.77
N THR A 540 -16.69 -5.03 14.59
CA THR A 540 -15.27 -5.15 14.95
C THR A 540 -14.41 -4.11 14.22
N VAL A 541 -14.61 -3.96 12.92
CA VAL A 541 -13.86 -3.00 12.10
C VAL A 541 -14.15 -1.56 12.54
N LEU A 542 -15.42 -1.22 12.79
CA LEU A 542 -15.79 0.12 13.23
C LEU A 542 -15.21 0.46 14.61
N LYS A 543 -15.31 -0.47 15.57
CA LYS A 543 -14.71 -0.32 16.91
C LYS A 543 -13.21 -0.11 16.83
N ALA A 544 -12.50 -0.98 16.09
CA ALA A 544 -11.05 -0.87 15.95
C ALA A 544 -10.63 0.40 15.16
N GLN A 545 -11.40 0.84 14.17
CA GLN A 545 -11.13 2.07 13.43
C GLN A 545 -11.20 3.30 14.35
N VAL A 546 -12.24 3.38 15.19
CA VAL A 546 -12.39 4.49 16.14
C VAL A 546 -11.31 4.45 17.21
N TYR A 547 -11.04 3.26 17.77
CA TYR A 547 -10.00 3.09 18.79
C TYR A 547 -8.62 3.51 18.27
N LEU A 548 -8.18 2.95 17.14
CA LEU A 548 -6.86 3.30 16.58
C LEU A 548 -6.78 4.77 16.17
N SER A 549 -7.88 5.38 15.69
CA SER A 549 -7.90 6.81 15.36
C SER A 549 -7.73 7.72 16.58
N MET A 550 -8.08 7.23 17.78
CA MET A 550 -7.97 7.95 19.04
C MET A 550 -6.63 7.68 19.75
N HIS A 551 -6.10 6.45 19.66
CA HIS A 551 -4.98 5.99 20.48
C HIS A 551 -3.68 5.71 19.70
N HIS A 552 -3.68 5.73 18.36
CA HIS A 552 -2.48 5.50 17.54
C HIS A 552 -2.05 6.76 16.80
N SER A 553 -0.74 7.04 16.83
CA SER A 553 -0.16 8.16 16.08
C SER A 553 0.24 7.71 14.68
N TRP A 554 -0.45 8.26 13.67
CA TRP A 554 -0.24 7.91 12.26
C TRP A 554 0.92 8.64 11.59
N SER A 555 1.38 9.76 12.18
CA SER A 555 2.29 10.72 11.55
C SER A 555 3.63 10.89 12.25
N ASP A 556 3.88 10.16 13.32
CA ASP A 556 5.11 10.31 14.09
C ASP A 556 6.26 9.55 13.41
N SER A 557 7.27 10.31 12.97
CA SER A 557 8.46 9.77 12.32
C SER A 557 9.39 9.03 13.28
N GLU A 558 9.22 9.23 14.59
CA GLU A 558 10.04 8.54 15.61
C GLU A 558 9.52 7.14 15.94
N ILE A 559 8.25 6.85 15.62
CA ILE A 559 7.61 5.56 15.86
C ILE A 559 8.06 4.56 14.76
N PRO A 560 8.81 3.50 15.10
CA PRO A 560 9.30 2.54 14.11
C PRO A 560 8.15 1.87 13.33
N SER A 561 8.34 1.63 12.03
CA SER A 561 7.42 0.79 11.26
C SER A 561 7.25 -0.58 11.93
N GLY A 562 6.00 -0.99 12.19
CA GLY A 562 5.71 -2.28 12.85
C GLY A 562 5.36 -2.19 14.35
N VAL A 563 5.14 -1.00 14.90
CA VAL A 563 4.64 -0.81 16.29
C VAL A 563 3.31 -1.51 16.57
N LEU A 564 2.50 -1.81 15.54
CA LEU A 564 1.29 -2.62 15.67
C LEU A 564 1.61 -4.13 15.56
N GLY A 565 2.68 -4.59 16.23
CA GLY A 565 3.11 -5.99 16.22
C GLY A 565 3.46 -6.53 14.83
N GLY A 566 4.08 -5.69 13.99
CA GLY A 566 4.48 -6.00 12.62
C GLY A 566 3.36 -5.95 11.57
N ILE A 567 2.20 -5.35 11.91
CA ILE A 567 1.23 -4.85 10.92
C ILE A 567 1.62 -3.42 10.54
N TYR A 568 1.62 -3.14 9.25
CA TYR A 568 1.99 -1.82 8.73
C TYR A 568 0.79 -0.87 8.69
N ASN A 569 1.02 0.44 8.88
CA ASN A 569 -0.03 1.45 8.82
C ASN A 569 -0.81 1.41 7.50
N VAL A 570 -0.14 1.09 6.39
CA VAL A 570 -0.78 0.93 5.07
C VAL A 570 -1.74 -0.26 5.00
N GLU A 571 -1.48 -1.34 5.73
CA GLU A 571 -2.41 -2.48 5.79
C GLU A 571 -3.69 -2.07 6.52
N VAL A 572 -3.56 -1.41 7.68
CA VAL A 572 -4.70 -0.93 8.46
C VAL A 572 -5.55 0.06 7.65
N MET A 573 -4.91 1.02 6.98
CA MET A 573 -5.60 1.98 6.11
C MET A 573 -6.29 1.30 4.92
N ASN A 574 -5.71 0.22 4.40
CA ASN A 574 -6.35 -0.57 3.35
C ASN A 574 -7.63 -1.26 3.86
N VAL A 575 -7.59 -1.86 5.06
CA VAL A 575 -8.77 -2.46 5.69
C VAL A 575 -9.87 -1.42 5.90
N PHE A 576 -9.56 -0.25 6.45
CA PHE A 576 -10.54 0.83 6.61
C PHE A 576 -11.16 1.25 5.28
N THR A 577 -10.34 1.33 4.22
CA THR A 577 -10.83 1.70 2.88
C THR A 577 -11.74 0.62 2.29
N LEU A 578 -11.39 -0.66 2.49
CA LEU A 578 -12.18 -1.81 2.05
C LEU A 578 -13.58 -1.82 2.68
N PHE A 579 -13.67 -1.62 4.00
CA PHE A 579 -14.96 -1.73 4.72
C PHE A 579 -15.75 -0.42 4.83
N ARG A 580 -15.18 0.75 4.48
CA ARG A 580 -15.86 2.05 4.59
C ARG A 580 -17.24 2.07 3.93
N ARG A 581 -17.32 1.69 2.65
CA ARG A 581 -18.58 1.71 1.90
C ARG A 581 -19.56 0.62 2.38
N PRO A 582 -19.16 -0.65 2.57
CA PRO A 582 -20.05 -1.67 3.11
C PRO A 582 -20.65 -1.30 4.48
N ILE A 583 -19.83 -0.84 5.43
CA ILE A 583 -20.29 -0.40 6.76
C ILE A 583 -21.26 0.76 6.63
N TYR A 584 -20.93 1.77 5.81
CA TYR A 584 -21.81 2.91 5.57
C TYR A 584 -23.18 2.49 5.04
N LEU A 585 -23.22 1.60 4.05
CA LEU A 585 -24.48 1.10 3.49
C LEU A 585 -25.28 0.29 4.52
N ARG A 586 -24.62 -0.51 5.37
CA ARG A 586 -25.28 -1.28 6.43
C ARG A 586 -25.88 -0.38 7.50
N LEU A 587 -25.14 0.64 7.97
CA LEU A 587 -25.62 1.61 8.95
C LEU A 587 -26.88 2.34 8.46
N ARG A 588 -26.98 2.61 7.16
CA ARG A 588 -28.15 3.26 6.57
C ARG A 588 -29.33 2.29 6.35
N ALA A 589 -29.05 1.01 6.15
CA ALA A 589 -30.07 0.00 5.91
C ALA A 589 -30.76 -0.47 7.19
N ASP A 590 -30.03 -0.57 8.30
CA ASP A 590 -30.52 -1.07 9.57
C ASP A 590 -30.24 -0.11 10.73
N GLN A 591 -31.27 0.68 11.06
CA GLN A 591 -31.25 1.69 12.12
C GLN A 591 -31.06 1.08 13.53
N THR A 592 -31.55 -0.14 13.74
CA THR A 592 -31.50 -0.80 15.05
C THR A 592 -30.09 -1.29 15.33
N TRP A 593 -29.47 -1.93 14.34
CA TRP A 593 -28.08 -2.33 14.39
C TRP A 593 -27.15 -1.10 14.48
N ALA A 594 -27.40 -0.05 13.68
CA ALA A 594 -26.62 1.18 13.72
C ALA A 594 -26.61 1.83 15.11
N SER A 595 -27.78 1.96 15.74
CA SER A 595 -27.86 2.55 17.08
C SER A 595 -27.17 1.67 18.13
N GLY A 596 -27.28 0.34 18.01
CA GLY A 596 -26.57 -0.60 18.89
C GLY A 596 -25.05 -0.46 18.80
N VAL A 597 -24.49 -0.56 17.59
CA VAL A 597 -23.04 -0.51 17.37
C VAL A 597 -22.46 0.87 17.71
N LEU A 598 -23.16 1.97 17.38
CA LEU A 598 -22.68 3.32 17.69
C LEU A 598 -22.66 3.58 19.19
N GLU A 599 -23.63 3.07 19.96
CA GLU A 599 -23.57 3.13 21.42
C GLU A 599 -22.43 2.29 21.98
N GLU A 600 -22.18 1.09 21.47
CA GLU A 600 -21.03 0.28 21.92
C GLU A 600 -19.69 0.96 21.62
N VAL A 601 -19.60 1.71 20.53
CA VAL A 601 -18.43 2.56 20.23
C VAL A 601 -18.29 3.70 21.25
N VAL A 602 -19.41 4.34 21.65
CA VAL A 602 -19.39 5.36 22.70
C VAL A 602 -19.02 4.76 24.06
N GLU A 603 -19.55 3.60 24.41
CA GLU A 603 -19.23 2.87 25.64
C GLU A 603 -17.73 2.52 25.70
N MET A 604 -17.17 2.03 24.58
CA MET A 604 -15.75 1.71 24.46
C MET A 604 -14.86 2.95 24.69
N VAL A 605 -15.23 4.11 24.14
CA VAL A 605 -14.45 5.35 24.30
C VAL A 605 -14.67 6.01 25.66
N SER A 606 -15.89 5.96 26.22
CA SER A 606 -16.26 6.63 27.47
C SER A 606 -15.98 5.81 28.73
N SER A 607 -15.73 4.49 28.59
CA SER A 607 -15.59 3.53 29.71
C SER A 607 -16.74 3.57 30.73
N SER A 608 -17.88 4.14 30.36
CA SER A 608 -19.04 4.28 31.24
C SER A 608 -19.78 2.94 31.23
N ASN A 609 -19.66 2.19 32.32
CA ASN A 609 -20.38 0.94 32.55
C ASN A 609 -21.86 1.21 32.94
N ASN A 610 -22.48 2.24 32.37
CA ASN A 610 -23.88 2.59 32.63
C ASN A 610 -24.80 1.63 31.88
N GLN A 611 -24.91 0.40 32.40
CA GLN A 611 -25.94 -0.57 32.01
C GLN A 611 -27.38 -0.03 32.18
N SER A 612 -27.54 1.16 32.78
CA SER A 612 -28.82 1.83 33.05
C SER A 612 -29.14 3.02 32.14
N ALA A 613 -28.28 3.38 31.18
CA ALA A 613 -28.63 4.41 30.20
C ALA A 613 -29.44 3.81 29.04
N SER A 614 -30.58 4.40 28.70
CA SER A 614 -31.34 4.02 27.50
C SER A 614 -30.47 4.25 26.26
N ARG A 615 -30.19 3.19 25.49
CA ARG A 615 -29.46 3.27 24.21
C ARG A 615 -30.10 4.35 23.33
N ARG A 616 -29.33 5.36 22.92
CA ARG A 616 -29.86 6.47 22.13
C ARG A 616 -30.08 5.98 20.70
N LEU A 617 -31.03 6.60 20.02
CA LEU A 617 -31.21 6.40 18.59
C LEU A 617 -30.27 7.34 17.84
N TRP A 618 -29.62 6.84 16.78
CA TRP A 618 -28.59 7.56 16.03
C TRP A 618 -29.02 7.82 14.60
N GLU A 619 -28.98 9.06 14.13
CA GLU A 619 -29.35 9.40 12.75
C GLU A 619 -28.18 10.03 11.96
N GLU A 620 -28.22 9.86 10.63
CA GLU A 620 -27.26 10.48 9.72
C GLU A 620 -27.53 11.99 9.60
N GLN A 621 -26.49 12.80 9.79
CA GLN A 621 -26.61 14.25 9.71
C GLN A 621 -26.91 14.71 8.28
N SER A 622 -27.95 15.53 8.12
CA SER A 622 -28.33 16.10 6.83
C SER A 622 -27.16 16.87 6.17
N GLY A 623 -26.83 16.49 4.93
CA GLY A 623 -25.75 17.12 4.14
C GLY A 623 -24.34 16.59 4.41
N LEU A 624 -24.12 15.75 5.43
CA LEU A 624 -22.82 15.16 5.75
C LEU A 624 -22.90 13.63 5.77
N LEU A 625 -22.67 13.01 4.61
CA LEU A 625 -22.77 11.56 4.48
C LEU A 625 -21.76 10.84 5.38
N GLY A 626 -22.25 9.87 6.16
CA GLY A 626 -21.44 9.06 7.07
C GLY A 626 -21.04 9.76 8.38
N VAL A 627 -21.69 10.87 8.73
CA VAL A 627 -21.62 11.50 10.06
C VAL A 627 -22.93 11.21 10.80
N PHE A 628 -22.84 10.58 11.96
CA PHE A 628 -24.00 10.20 12.77
C PHE A 628 -24.06 11.02 14.06
N ILE A 629 -25.28 11.39 14.44
CA ILE A 629 -25.61 12.17 15.65
C ILE A 629 -26.73 11.49 16.44
N PRO A 630 -26.78 11.64 17.77
CA PRO A 630 -27.94 11.22 18.55
C PRO A 630 -29.20 11.99 18.11
N GLN A 631 -30.35 11.32 18.05
CA GLN A 631 -31.65 11.97 17.75
C GLN A 631 -32.08 13.01 18.81
N SER A 632 -31.46 13.01 19.99
CA SER A 632 -31.65 14.11 20.96
C SER A 632 -31.01 15.42 20.51
N ASP A 633 -29.98 15.33 19.66
CA ASP A 633 -29.15 16.43 19.20
C ASP A 633 -29.52 16.84 17.76
N SER A 634 -30.43 16.11 17.12
CA SER A 634 -30.96 16.47 15.82
C SER A 634 -31.85 17.71 15.92
N ASN A 635 -31.37 18.81 15.34
CA ASN A 635 -32.23 19.97 15.09
C ASN A 635 -33.21 19.60 13.97
N HIS A 636 -34.29 18.89 14.29
CA HIS A 636 -35.43 18.77 13.37
C HIS A 636 -36.06 20.16 13.25
N GLU A 637 -35.90 20.78 12.08
CA GLU A 637 -36.56 22.04 11.77
C GLU A 637 -38.08 21.87 11.87
N GLU A 638 -38.73 22.53 12.84
CA GLU A 638 -40.15 22.85 12.70
C GLU A 638 -40.27 23.92 11.61
N LYS A 639 -40.74 23.50 10.42
CA LYS A 639 -41.12 24.43 9.35
C LYS A 639 -42.22 25.35 9.85
N GLY A 640 -41.88 26.56 10.31
CA GLY A 640 -42.90 27.55 10.67
C GLY A 640 -42.49 28.74 11.53
N GLU A 641 -41.32 28.77 12.17
CA GLU A 641 -40.97 29.90 13.05
C GLU A 641 -40.19 31.01 12.33
N GLU A 642 -40.75 32.22 12.32
CA GLU A 642 -40.07 33.45 11.91
C GLU A 642 -38.97 33.81 12.94
N ARG A 643 -37.77 33.26 12.76
CA ARG A 643 -36.58 33.64 13.55
C ARG A 643 -35.68 34.59 12.74
N PRO A 644 -35.03 35.58 13.38
CA PRO A 644 -34.06 36.43 12.70
C PRO A 644 -32.89 35.59 12.15
N TYR A 645 -32.42 35.91 10.94
CA TYR A 645 -31.42 35.11 10.20
C TYR A 645 -30.16 34.79 11.00
N VAL A 646 -29.72 35.69 11.90
CA VAL A 646 -28.54 35.47 12.75
C VAL A 646 -28.78 34.37 13.78
N GLU A 647 -29.98 34.30 14.36
CA GLU A 647 -30.34 33.23 15.30
C GLU A 647 -30.57 31.91 14.58
N TRP A 648 -31.16 31.95 13.38
CA TRP A 648 -31.24 30.80 12.49
C TRP A 648 -29.84 30.29 12.13
N LEU A 649 -28.93 31.16 11.66
CA LEU A 649 -27.58 30.79 11.28
C LEU A 649 -26.80 30.26 12.48
N ARG A 650 -26.93 30.86 13.67
CA ARG A 650 -26.33 30.34 14.91
C ARG A 650 -26.89 28.98 15.30
N GLY A 651 -28.19 28.74 15.14
CA GLY A 651 -28.81 27.43 15.40
C GLY A 651 -28.33 26.34 14.43
N VAL A 652 -28.18 26.67 13.15
CA VAL A 652 -27.73 25.73 12.11
C VAL A 652 -26.20 25.52 12.13
N THR A 653 -25.42 26.52 12.57
CA THR A 653 -23.96 26.42 12.70
C THR A 653 -23.49 25.92 14.06
N GLN A 654 -24.40 25.79 15.03
CA GLN A 654 -24.07 25.14 16.30
C GLN A 654 -23.71 23.68 16.03
N PRO A 655 -22.51 23.25 16.46
CA PRO A 655 -22.12 21.88 16.28
C PRO A 655 -22.96 20.95 17.16
N PRO A 656 -23.28 19.73 16.68
CA PRO A 656 -23.89 18.73 17.52
C PRO A 656 -23.01 18.46 18.75
N ALA A 657 -23.64 18.09 19.87
CA ALA A 657 -22.89 17.84 21.09
C ALA A 657 -21.97 16.63 20.94
N LEU A 658 -22.44 15.57 20.28
CA LEU A 658 -21.67 14.37 19.95
C LEU A 658 -21.84 14.01 18.47
N THR A 659 -20.74 13.77 17.77
CA THR A 659 -20.77 13.22 16.40
C THR A 659 -19.81 12.06 16.24
N ILE A 660 -20.21 11.05 15.47
CA ILE A 660 -19.35 9.95 15.03
C ILE A 660 -19.21 10.03 13.51
N ASN A 661 -18.01 10.30 13.04
CA ASN A 661 -17.68 10.29 11.62
C ASN A 661 -17.08 8.92 11.25
N VAL A 662 -17.89 8.09 10.60
CA VAL A 662 -17.54 6.71 10.22
C VAL A 662 -16.50 6.70 9.09
N ASN A 663 -16.49 7.72 8.22
CA ASN A 663 -15.50 7.83 7.16
C ASN A 663 -14.08 8.05 7.69
N LEU A 664 -13.96 8.83 8.76
CA LEU A 664 -12.68 9.19 9.39
C LEU A 664 -12.37 8.37 10.65
N GLY A 665 -13.34 7.62 11.18
CA GLY A 665 -13.18 6.90 12.45
C GLY A 665 -13.06 7.83 13.65
N ARG A 666 -13.67 9.02 13.61
CA ARG A 666 -13.47 10.05 14.63
C ARG A 666 -14.75 10.31 15.41
N ILE A 667 -14.61 10.36 16.73
CA ILE A 667 -15.64 10.91 17.62
C ILE A 667 -15.27 12.35 17.96
N THR A 668 -16.22 13.27 17.80
CA THR A 668 -16.03 14.66 18.23
C THR A 668 -17.11 15.09 19.20
N LEU A 669 -16.71 15.89 20.19
CA LEU A 669 -17.59 16.48 21.19
C LEU A 669 -17.49 18.01 21.07
N LYS A 670 -18.61 18.67 20.72
CA LYS A 670 -18.67 20.12 20.47
C LYS A 670 -17.55 20.64 19.51
N GLN A 671 -17.35 19.99 18.37
CA GLN A 671 -16.29 20.22 17.34
C GLN A 671 -14.88 19.74 17.68
N HIS A 672 -14.61 19.39 18.93
CA HIS A 672 -13.28 18.98 19.30
C HIS A 672 -13.12 17.47 19.20
N GLN A 673 -11.98 17.05 18.65
CA GLN A 673 -11.61 15.64 18.62
C GLN A 673 -11.37 15.15 20.06
N LEU A 674 -11.98 14.03 20.40
CA LEU A 674 -11.68 13.34 21.65
C LEU A 674 -10.34 12.61 21.52
N SER A 675 -9.49 12.77 22.53
CA SER A 675 -8.22 12.05 22.71
C SER A 675 -8.16 11.53 24.14
N THR A 676 -7.39 10.46 24.39
CA THR A 676 -7.17 9.99 25.77
C THR A 676 -6.36 10.95 26.58
N LEU A 677 -6.81 11.22 27.80
CA LEU A 677 -6.07 12.02 28.77
C LEU A 677 -4.70 11.37 29.00
N PRO A 678 -3.59 12.11 28.79
CA PRO A 678 -2.26 11.54 28.93
C PRO A 678 -1.97 11.20 30.40
N GLU A 679 -1.14 10.17 30.62
CA GLU A 679 -0.92 9.58 31.96
C GLU A 679 -0.35 10.59 32.97
N TRP A 680 0.48 11.55 32.51
CA TRP A 680 0.98 12.62 33.36
C TRP A 680 -0.14 13.51 33.93
N ALA A 681 -1.26 13.68 33.19
CA ALA A 681 -2.36 14.53 33.63
C ALA A 681 -3.16 13.88 34.76
N LEU A 682 -3.22 12.54 34.78
CA LEU A 682 -3.82 11.75 35.85
C LEU A 682 -3.02 11.79 37.15
N GLN A 683 -1.73 12.14 37.09
CA GLN A 683 -0.84 12.25 38.25
C GLN A 683 -0.96 13.60 38.98
N PHE A 684 -1.74 14.55 38.46
CA PHE A 684 -1.97 15.84 39.12
C PHE A 684 -2.87 15.67 40.36
N PRO A 685 -2.45 16.17 41.54
CA PRO A 685 -3.23 16.05 42.78
C PRO A 685 -4.63 16.65 42.65
N ASP A 686 -4.73 17.82 42.03
CA ASP A 686 -5.99 18.54 41.79
C ASP A 686 -6.97 17.70 40.94
N PHE A 687 -6.44 16.86 40.05
CA PHE A 687 -7.24 16.00 39.19
C PHE A 687 -7.85 14.83 39.99
N ALA A 688 -7.06 14.21 40.86
CA ALA A 688 -7.52 13.16 41.78
C ALA A 688 -8.52 13.71 42.82
N GLU A 689 -8.36 14.95 43.26
CA GLU A 689 -9.29 15.62 44.19
C GLU A 689 -10.66 15.88 43.57
N VAL A 690 -10.71 16.33 42.31
CA VAL A 690 -11.97 16.65 41.61
C VAL A 690 -12.71 15.41 41.15
N PHE A 691 -12.00 14.42 40.63
CA PHE A 691 -12.63 13.26 39.99
C PHE A 691 -12.61 11.99 40.84
N GLY A 692 -11.85 11.92 41.93
CA GLY A 692 -11.73 10.76 42.82
C GLY A 692 -10.67 9.74 42.37
N GLU A 693 -9.99 9.10 43.33
CA GLU A 693 -8.91 8.13 43.08
C GLU A 693 -9.37 6.83 42.38
N GLU A 694 -10.62 6.39 42.60
CA GLU A 694 -11.16 5.19 41.93
C GLU A 694 -11.36 5.42 40.42
N THR A 695 -11.85 6.62 40.07
CA THR A 695 -12.10 7.09 38.71
C THR A 695 -10.80 7.37 37.94
N THR A 696 -9.71 7.72 38.64
CA THR A 696 -8.38 7.78 38.03
C THR A 696 -7.76 6.41 37.81
N THR A 697 -8.27 5.32 38.39
CA THR A 697 -7.76 3.96 38.18
C THR A 697 -8.60 3.07 37.25
N GLU A 698 -9.93 3.25 37.18
CA GLU A 698 -10.82 2.29 36.51
C GLU A 698 -11.42 2.75 35.16
N SER A 699 -11.52 4.05 34.87
CA SER A 699 -12.15 4.55 33.62
C SER A 699 -11.16 5.19 32.63
N ILE A 700 -11.26 4.91 31.33
CA ILE A 700 -10.50 5.67 30.31
C ILE A 700 -11.09 7.07 30.25
N GLN A 701 -10.29 8.07 30.56
CA GLN A 701 -10.71 9.46 30.52
C GLN A 701 -10.31 10.10 29.20
N ALA A 702 -11.27 10.76 28.55
CA ALA A 702 -11.05 11.47 27.30
C ALA A 702 -11.04 12.99 27.54
N TYR A 703 -10.19 13.70 26.82
CA TYR A 703 -10.16 15.16 26.79
C TYR A 703 -10.41 15.67 25.38
N VAL A 704 -10.84 16.93 25.32
CA VAL A 704 -11.09 17.67 24.10
C VAL A 704 -9.76 18.28 23.63
N VAL A 705 -9.31 17.90 22.43
CA VAL A 705 -8.11 18.50 21.82
C VAL A 705 -8.47 19.90 21.31
N ILE A 706 -7.97 20.92 22.00
CA ILE A 706 -8.06 22.33 21.56
C ILE A 706 -6.73 22.68 20.91
N SER A 707 -6.65 22.51 19.58
CA SER A 707 -5.55 23.09 18.79
C SER A 707 -5.65 24.61 18.89
N ARG A 708 -4.77 25.25 19.64
CA ARG A 708 -4.45 26.65 19.37
C ARG A 708 -3.55 26.65 18.14
N ASP A 709 -4.11 26.97 16.99
CA ASP A 709 -3.30 27.23 15.80
C ASP A 709 -2.29 28.34 16.14
N GLY A 710 -1.03 27.95 16.35
CA GLY A 710 0.09 28.84 16.62
C GLY A 710 0.63 28.82 18.05
N GLN A 711 1.24 27.71 18.47
CA GLN A 711 2.54 27.71 19.17
C GLN A 711 3.21 26.35 19.03
#